data_AF-A0ABC8JSA5-F1
#
_entry.id   AF-A0ABC8JSA5-F1
#
_cell.length_a   1.000
_cell.length_b   1.000
_cell.length_c   1.000
_cell.angle_alpha   90.00
_cell.angle_beta   90.00
_cell.angle_gamma   90.00
#
_symmetry.space_group_name_H-M   'P 1'
#
loop_
_entity.id
_entity.type
_entity.pdbx_description
1 polymer ?
#
loop_
_entity_poly.entity_id
_entity_poly.type
_entity_poly.pdbx_seq_one_letter_code
_entity_poly.pdbx_strand_id
1 'polypeptide(L)'
;MAPIKDLISKFSDFKNNKKLVISSAVLALVFFSAVVGIAVTKSNQNNNQKIPTLSPTSHAVLKSVCSSTLYPELCFSAVAATGKKLTSDKDVIEASLNLTTNAVRHNYFAVKKLISKRKGLTAREVTALHDCLETIDETLDELHVAVEDLHQYPKGKSLRKHADDLKTLISSAITNQGTCLDGFSYDSADRKVRNALLQGQVHVEHMCSNALAMIKNMTETDIANFELKAKSSSANNRKLKELIGDLDGEGWPNWLSIGDRRLLQGSTVVNADATVAADGSGDFTTVAAAVAAAPEKSNKRYVIHIKAGVYRENVEVSKKKKNIMFMGDGRGKTIITGKRNVVDGSTTFHSATVAAVGERFLARDITFQNTAGPSKHQAVALRVGSDFSAFYNCDMLAYQDTLYVHSNRQFFVKCHIAGTVDFIFGNAAAVLQDCVINARRPNSNQKNMVTAQGRSDPNQNTGIVIQNCKIGATSDLLAVKGSFSTYLGRPWKQYSRTVIMQSDITDVIRPEGWLEWSGDFALDTLTYREYLNRGAGAGTENRVKWKGYKVITNVTEAQQYTAGQFIGGEGWLSSTGFPFSLRYGKVDEAQDLALKKKTRKRLILLTVSGVILVAVIIAAVVATVVHNKNKNSSESTPSSPPELTPSTSLKTICSVTRYPESCFHSISKLPSSNTTDPEILFKLSLKVIIDELDGISDLPDKLSKETEDERIQSALRVCGNLIEDALDRLNDTVSAMDAPEDGSKKTLNSSRIHDLKTWLSATVTDHETCFDAIDELAQNKTEYANSTITQQLKSAMSSSTEFTSNSLAIVSKILAAISDFGIPIRRRLLMSPETPEWATRRLLQAEGLKPNVTVAADGTGDVLTVNEAVAMVPKKSLKMFVIYVKAGKYVENVVMDKGKWNVMIYGDGKDKTIIAGGKNFIDGTPTYETATFAIQGKGFIMKDMAIINTAGAEKHQAVAFRSGSDFSVYYQCSFDGNY
;
A
#
# COMPACT_ATOMS: atom_id res chain seq x y z
N MET A 1 24.71 -42.15 33.38
CA MET A 1 23.77 -42.94 34.21
C MET A 1 22.38 -42.84 33.60
N ALA A 2 21.96 -43.89 32.90
CA ALA A 2 20.55 -44.12 32.57
C ALA A 2 19.86 -44.77 33.79
N PRO A 3 18.52 -44.91 33.85
CA PRO A 3 17.49 -44.52 32.85
C PRO A 3 16.27 -43.80 33.49
N ILE A 4 15.49 -42.86 32.90
CA ILE A 4 14.95 -42.64 31.54
C ILE A 4 14.21 -43.86 30.94
N LYS A 5 13.83 -44.84 31.77
CA LYS A 5 12.95 -45.95 31.36
C LYS A 5 11.61 -45.99 32.11
N ASP A 6 11.49 -45.33 33.26
CA ASP A 6 10.23 -45.28 34.03
C ASP A 6 9.29 -44.11 33.68
N LEU A 7 9.75 -43.14 32.87
CA LEU A 7 8.88 -42.06 32.39
C LEU A 7 8.22 -42.39 31.03
N ILE A 8 8.73 -43.39 30.31
CA ILE A 8 8.25 -43.80 28.98
C ILE A 8 7.19 -44.92 29.08
N SER A 9 7.05 -45.59 30.23
CA SER A 9 6.04 -46.64 30.46
C SER A 9 4.66 -46.13 30.89
N LYS A 10 4.47 -44.81 31.09
CA LYS A 10 3.17 -44.21 31.45
C LYS A 10 2.48 -43.40 30.34
N PHE A 11 3.05 -43.40 29.13
CA PHE A 11 2.44 -42.74 27.96
C PHE A 11 1.96 -43.72 26.86
N SER A 12 2.01 -45.03 27.09
CA SER A 12 1.59 -46.05 26.11
C SER A 12 0.21 -46.67 26.32
N ASP A 13 -0.58 -46.23 27.29
CA ASP A 13 -1.95 -46.73 27.48
C ASP A 13 -2.95 -45.57 27.58
N PHE A 14 -3.30 -44.99 26.44
CA PHE A 14 -4.66 -44.45 26.19
C PHE A 14 -4.86 -44.22 24.68
N LYS A 15 -4.65 -45.28 23.90
CA LYS A 15 -5.15 -45.38 22.53
C LYS A 15 -5.98 -46.65 22.43
N ASN A 16 -7.21 -46.61 22.96
CA ASN A 16 -8.35 -47.42 22.53
C ASN A 16 -9.56 -47.08 23.41
N ASN A 17 -10.45 -46.21 22.90
CA ASN A 17 -11.91 -46.35 22.96
C ASN A 17 -12.57 -45.05 22.48
N LYS A 18 -12.69 -44.94 21.15
CA LYS A 18 -13.65 -44.05 20.52
C LYS A 18 -15.06 -44.59 20.81
N LYS A 19 -15.75 -43.98 21.79
CA LYS A 19 -17.22 -43.86 21.95
C LYS A 19 -17.57 -43.57 23.42
N LEU A 20 -17.17 -42.42 23.96
CA LEU A 20 -17.80 -41.82 25.16
C LEU A 20 -17.34 -40.38 25.46
N VAL A 21 -17.35 -39.46 24.48
CA VAL A 21 -17.09 -38.01 24.77
C VAL A 21 -18.03 -37.08 23.97
N ILE A 22 -19.26 -37.55 23.69
CA ILE A 22 -20.33 -36.70 23.15
C ILE A 22 -21.52 -36.83 24.11
N SER A 23 -21.40 -36.26 25.32
CA SER A 23 -22.53 -36.13 26.27
C SER A 23 -22.25 -35.20 27.48
N SER A 24 -21.31 -34.25 27.42
CA SER A 24 -21.02 -33.40 28.60
C SER A 24 -20.66 -31.95 28.29
N ALA A 25 -20.99 -31.44 27.10
CA ALA A 25 -20.75 -30.04 26.71
C ALA A 25 -22.01 -29.15 26.65
N VAL A 26 -23.13 -29.54 27.28
CA VAL A 26 -24.40 -28.76 27.25
C VAL A 26 -24.92 -28.38 28.65
N LEU A 27 -24.18 -28.65 29.73
CA LEU A 27 -24.62 -28.29 31.10
C LEU A 27 -23.72 -27.28 31.83
N ALA A 28 -22.90 -26.50 31.11
CA ALA A 28 -22.03 -25.46 31.68
C ALA A 28 -22.38 -24.02 31.24
N LEU A 29 -23.57 -23.79 30.67
CA LEU A 29 -23.99 -22.47 30.17
C LEU A 29 -25.32 -21.94 30.75
N VAL A 30 -25.84 -22.50 31.84
CA VAL A 30 -27.12 -22.04 32.46
C VAL A 30 -27.06 -21.78 33.98
N PHE A 31 -25.89 -21.81 34.63
CA PHE A 31 -25.78 -21.50 36.08
C PHE A 31 -24.77 -20.38 36.40
N PHE A 32 -24.99 -19.20 35.83
CA PHE A 32 -24.43 -17.93 36.36
C PHE A 32 -25.46 -16.80 36.29
N SER A 33 -26.67 -17.08 36.75
CA SER A 33 -27.63 -16.07 37.20
C SER A 33 -28.15 -16.48 38.57
N ALA A 34 -28.04 -15.54 39.52
CA ALA A 34 -28.47 -15.58 40.93
C ALA A 34 -27.48 -16.13 41.98
N VAL A 35 -27.29 -15.28 43.00
CA VAL A 35 -26.68 -15.47 44.33
C VAL A 35 -25.17 -15.23 44.46
N VAL A 36 -24.78 -13.96 44.69
CA VAL A 36 -24.01 -13.59 45.89
C VAL A 36 -24.54 -12.25 46.41
N GLY A 37 -25.43 -12.34 47.40
CA GLY A 37 -25.67 -11.28 48.36
C GLY A 37 -24.93 -11.59 49.65
N ILE A 38 -24.41 -10.52 50.27
CA ILE A 38 -24.01 -10.40 51.68
C ILE A 38 -22.63 -10.95 52.06
N ALA A 39 -21.64 -10.04 52.03
CA ALA A 39 -20.67 -9.87 53.12
C ALA A 39 -20.06 -8.46 53.05
N VAL A 40 -20.84 -7.43 53.41
CA VAL A 40 -20.29 -6.11 53.75
C VAL A 40 -20.31 -5.98 55.27
N THR A 41 -19.13 -6.07 55.86
CA THR A 41 -18.86 -5.75 57.26
C THR A 41 -19.07 -4.26 57.50
N LYS A 42 -19.82 -3.97 58.57
CA LYS A 42 -20.06 -2.64 59.14
C LYS A 42 -18.75 -1.86 59.37
N SER A 43 -18.69 -0.63 58.88
CA SER A 43 -18.08 0.49 59.62
C SER A 43 -18.67 1.84 59.16
N ASN A 44 -19.48 2.41 60.06
CA ASN A 44 -19.84 3.80 60.32
C ASN A 44 -19.97 4.85 59.19
N GLN A 45 -21.23 5.23 58.95
CA GLN A 45 -21.79 6.59 58.95
C GLN A 45 -20.81 7.77 58.85
N ASN A 46 -20.81 8.45 57.71
CA ASN A 46 -21.49 9.75 57.51
C ASN A 46 -20.98 10.41 56.23
N ASN A 47 -21.77 10.33 55.16
CA ASN A 47 -22.06 11.44 54.25
C ASN A 47 -23.06 10.95 53.19
N ASN A 48 -24.28 11.49 53.26
CA ASN A 48 -25.28 11.38 52.21
C ASN A 48 -24.77 12.07 50.93
N GLN A 49 -24.03 11.35 50.08
CA GLN A 49 -23.97 11.66 48.66
C GLN A 49 -24.95 10.73 47.96
N LYS A 50 -26.07 11.30 47.49
CA LYS A 50 -26.93 10.64 46.49
C LYS A 50 -26.01 10.18 45.35
N ILE A 51 -25.92 8.87 45.10
CA ILE A 51 -25.35 8.35 43.86
C ILE A 51 -26.12 9.05 42.73
N PRO A 52 -25.47 9.76 41.80
CA PRO A 52 -26.18 10.45 40.73
C PRO A 52 -26.94 9.41 39.91
N THR A 53 -28.27 9.37 40.04
CA THR A 53 -29.11 8.53 39.19
C THR A 53 -29.16 9.17 37.81
N LEU A 54 -28.49 8.54 36.83
CA LEU A 54 -28.55 9.00 35.44
C LEU A 54 -29.99 9.01 34.95
N SER A 55 -30.31 9.97 34.08
CA SER A 55 -31.57 9.94 33.35
C SER A 55 -31.67 8.64 32.52
N PRO A 56 -32.88 8.09 32.29
CA PRO A 56 -33.06 6.88 31.48
C PRO A 56 -32.42 6.98 30.08
N THR A 57 -32.50 8.17 29.46
CA THR A 57 -31.88 8.46 28.16
C THR A 57 -30.35 8.41 28.22
N SER A 58 -29.73 9.04 29.24
CA SER A 58 -28.27 9.00 29.41
C SER A 58 -27.77 7.60 29.73
N HIS A 59 -28.55 6.81 30.48
CA HIS A 59 -28.24 5.41 30.75
C HIS A 59 -28.23 4.57 29.48
N ALA A 60 -29.21 4.75 28.59
CA ALA A 60 -29.31 4.01 27.33
C ALA A 60 -28.14 4.35 26.37
N VAL A 61 -27.83 5.64 26.19
CA VAL A 61 -26.70 6.09 25.36
C VAL A 61 -25.38 5.51 25.90
N LEU A 62 -25.14 5.67 27.21
CA LEU A 62 -23.91 5.18 27.83
C LEU A 62 -23.74 3.66 27.67
N LYS A 63 -24.81 2.90 27.88
CA LYS A 63 -24.78 1.43 27.73
C LYS A 63 -24.48 1.03 26.28
N SER A 64 -25.08 1.72 25.31
CA SER A 64 -24.83 1.45 23.89
C SER A 64 -23.39 1.73 23.51
N VAL A 65 -22.87 2.91 23.85
CA VAL A 65 -21.51 3.33 23.48
C VAL A 65 -20.45 2.42 24.14
N CYS A 66 -20.58 2.13 25.43
CA CYS A 66 -19.62 1.29 26.16
C CYS A 66 -19.64 -0.19 25.74
N SER A 67 -20.75 -0.69 25.17
CA SER A 67 -20.89 -2.12 24.81
C SER A 67 -19.87 -2.62 23.78
N SER A 68 -19.33 -1.70 22.97
CA SER A 68 -18.35 -2.00 21.92
C SER A 68 -16.88 -1.95 22.39
N THR A 69 -16.64 -1.62 23.66
CA THR A 69 -15.30 -1.44 24.24
C THR A 69 -14.72 -2.74 24.80
N LEU A 70 -13.40 -2.81 25.00
CA LEU A 70 -12.75 -3.99 25.58
C LEU A 70 -13.02 -4.14 27.08
N TYR A 71 -13.31 -3.04 27.78
CA TYR A 71 -13.61 -3.03 29.21
C TYR A 71 -14.96 -2.32 29.47
N PRO A 72 -16.09 -2.90 29.03
CA PRO A 72 -17.40 -2.26 29.04
C PRO A 72 -17.90 -1.88 30.43
N GLU A 73 -17.63 -2.72 31.44
CA GLU A 73 -17.98 -2.45 32.83
C GLU A 73 -17.21 -1.26 33.40
N LEU A 74 -15.91 -1.15 33.08
CA LEU A 74 -15.09 -0.01 33.48
C LEU A 74 -15.57 1.27 32.78
N CYS A 75 -15.87 1.20 31.48
CA CYS A 75 -16.43 2.32 30.72
C CYS A 75 -17.72 2.83 31.35
N PHE A 76 -18.67 1.91 31.58
CA PHE A 76 -19.98 2.25 32.11
C PHE A 76 -19.88 2.82 33.54
N SER A 77 -19.21 2.10 34.44
CA SER A 77 -19.12 2.51 35.86
C SER A 77 -18.39 3.84 36.03
N ALA A 78 -17.30 4.07 35.31
CA ALA A 78 -16.53 5.31 35.41
C ALA A 78 -17.32 6.53 34.91
N VAL A 79 -17.96 6.43 33.74
CA VAL A 79 -18.71 7.55 33.17
C VAL A 79 -20.03 7.78 33.91
N ALA A 80 -20.71 6.72 34.35
CA ALA A 80 -21.94 6.84 35.14
C ALA A 80 -21.70 7.60 36.46
N ALA A 81 -20.55 7.40 37.11
CA ALA A 81 -20.20 8.10 38.35
C ALA A 81 -20.14 9.64 38.21
N THR A 82 -20.05 10.18 36.98
CA THR A 82 -20.00 11.64 36.76
C THR A 82 -21.34 12.35 36.95
N GLY A 83 -22.47 11.63 36.84
CA GLY A 83 -23.81 12.21 36.89
C GLY A 83 -24.11 13.23 35.78
N LYS A 84 -23.25 13.37 34.77
CA LYS A 84 -23.46 14.31 33.66
C LYS A 84 -24.62 13.86 32.78
N LYS A 85 -25.33 14.82 32.18
CA LYS A 85 -26.32 14.54 31.13
C LYS A 85 -25.58 14.15 29.86
N LEU A 86 -25.80 12.92 29.40
CA LEU A 86 -25.20 12.35 28.19
C LEU A 86 -26.29 12.22 27.12
N THR A 87 -26.04 12.78 25.94
CA THR A 87 -27.00 12.81 24.83
C THR A 87 -26.43 12.25 23.52
N SER A 88 -25.11 12.12 23.41
CA SER A 88 -24.42 11.61 22.22
C SER A 88 -23.17 10.77 22.57
N ASP A 89 -22.68 10.01 21.59
CA ASP A 89 -21.41 9.28 21.66
C ASP A 89 -20.24 10.22 22.01
N LYS A 90 -20.23 11.41 21.40
CA LYS A 90 -19.24 12.46 21.67
C LYS A 90 -19.22 12.87 23.15
N ASP A 91 -20.39 13.02 23.78
CA ASP A 91 -20.47 13.37 25.21
C ASP A 91 -19.87 12.28 26.10
N VAL A 92 -20.12 11.01 25.76
CA VAL A 92 -19.57 9.85 26.49
C VAL A 92 -18.04 9.78 26.32
N ILE A 93 -17.55 9.97 25.10
CA ILE A 93 -16.12 9.98 24.79
C ILE A 93 -15.43 11.13 25.54
N GLU A 94 -15.98 12.35 25.50
CA GLU A 94 -15.43 13.50 26.19
C GLU A 94 -15.39 13.29 27.71
N ALA A 95 -16.45 12.73 28.30
CA ALA A 95 -16.47 12.38 29.71
C ALA A 95 -15.38 11.34 30.04
N SER A 96 -15.22 10.32 29.20
CA SER A 96 -14.20 9.28 29.36
C SER A 96 -12.78 9.83 29.26
N LEU A 97 -12.48 10.70 28.28
CA LEU A 97 -11.17 11.33 28.12
C LEU A 97 -10.82 12.22 29.32
N ASN A 98 -11.78 12.98 29.84
CA ASN A 98 -11.59 13.81 31.03
C ASN A 98 -11.30 12.97 32.29
N LEU A 99 -12.03 11.87 32.49
CA LEU A 99 -11.77 10.92 33.58
C LEU A 99 -10.37 10.28 33.45
N THR A 100 -10.02 9.88 32.23
CA THR A 100 -8.70 9.31 31.91
C THR A 100 -7.59 10.31 32.24
N THR A 101 -7.74 11.58 31.84
CA THR A 101 -6.79 12.66 32.15
C THR A 101 -6.58 12.81 33.66
N ASN A 102 -7.63 12.69 34.47
CA ASN A 102 -7.51 12.74 35.93
C ASN A 102 -6.78 11.52 36.50
N ALA A 103 -7.04 10.32 35.97
CA ALA A 103 -6.33 9.11 36.37
C ALA A 103 -4.83 9.17 36.00
N VAL A 104 -4.49 9.66 34.81
CA VAL A 104 -3.11 9.89 34.35
C VAL A 104 -2.41 10.89 35.26
N ARG A 105 -3.07 12.00 35.60
CA ARG A 105 -2.53 13.01 36.53
C ARG A 105 -2.28 12.40 37.92
N HIS A 106 -3.18 11.54 38.40
CA HIS A 106 -2.97 10.83 39.66
C HIS A 106 -1.73 9.93 39.61
N ASN A 107 -1.57 9.15 38.54
CA ASN A 107 -0.38 8.31 38.33
C ASN A 107 0.91 9.13 38.27
N TYR A 108 0.90 10.28 37.58
CA TYR A 108 2.04 11.20 37.52
C TYR A 108 2.52 11.60 38.93
N PHE A 109 1.60 12.00 39.79
CA PHE A 109 1.93 12.36 41.18
C PHE A 109 2.33 11.14 42.03
N ALA A 110 1.77 9.96 41.75
CA ALA A 110 2.20 8.72 42.40
C ALA A 110 3.66 8.38 42.07
N VAL A 111 4.08 8.52 40.81
CA VAL A 111 5.47 8.35 40.37
C VAL A 111 6.38 9.38 41.03
N LYS A 112 6.02 10.68 41.02
CA LYS A 112 6.78 11.73 41.73
C LYS A 112 6.94 11.44 43.22
N LYS A 113 5.87 10.94 43.86
CA LYS A 113 5.89 10.56 45.27
C LYS A 113 6.82 9.36 45.52
N LEU A 114 6.87 8.39 44.61
CA LEU A 114 7.80 7.26 44.71
C LEU A 114 9.26 7.73 44.62
N ILE A 115 9.60 8.59 43.64
CA ILE A 115 10.95 9.14 43.49
C ILE A 115 11.39 9.89 44.75
N SER A 116 10.51 10.74 45.30
CA SER A 116 10.86 11.60 46.45
C SER A 116 10.87 10.89 47.80
N LYS A 117 10.01 9.87 48.01
CA LYS A 117 9.84 9.23 49.34
C LYS A 117 10.54 7.90 49.49
N ARG A 118 10.83 7.17 48.41
CA ARG A 118 11.41 5.83 48.49
C ARG A 118 12.93 5.93 48.57
N LYS A 119 13.49 5.48 49.69
CA LYS A 119 14.95 5.37 49.88
C LYS A 119 15.48 4.08 49.26
N GLY A 120 16.75 4.09 48.84
CA GLY A 120 17.44 2.91 48.32
C GLY A 120 17.04 2.51 46.89
N LEU A 121 16.54 3.45 46.09
CA LEU A 121 16.35 3.24 44.65
C LEU A 121 17.70 3.12 43.96
N THR A 122 17.84 2.14 43.07
CA THR A 122 19.00 2.00 42.20
C THR A 122 19.00 3.11 41.12
N ALA A 123 20.16 3.38 40.53
CA ALA A 123 20.26 4.35 39.42
C ALA A 123 19.34 3.99 38.24
N ARG A 124 19.20 2.68 37.96
CA ARG A 124 18.28 2.18 36.93
C ARG A 124 16.82 2.43 37.30
N GLU A 125 16.42 2.16 38.55
CA GLU A 125 15.05 2.44 39.01
C GLU A 125 14.72 3.93 38.93
N VAL A 126 15.67 4.80 39.29
CA VAL A 126 15.50 6.26 39.15
C VAL A 126 15.35 6.65 37.67
N THR A 127 16.15 6.07 36.77
CA THR A 127 16.05 6.33 35.33
C THR A 127 14.69 5.87 34.78
N ALA A 128 14.25 4.65 35.12
CA ALA A 128 12.94 4.12 34.72
C ALA A 128 11.76 4.95 35.27
N LEU A 129 11.88 5.48 36.50
CA LEU A 129 10.87 6.38 37.05
C LEU A 129 10.83 7.74 36.32
N HIS A 130 11.97 8.26 35.87
CA HIS A 130 12.01 9.46 35.03
C HIS A 130 11.43 9.21 33.64
N ASP A 131 11.78 8.09 33.00
CA ASP A 131 11.16 7.69 31.72
C ASP A 131 9.64 7.60 31.87
N CYS A 132 9.16 7.02 32.98
CA CYS A 132 7.74 6.95 33.27
C CYS A 132 7.10 8.34 33.46
N LEU A 133 7.80 9.30 34.08
CA LEU A 133 7.30 10.68 34.16
C LEU A 133 7.23 11.35 32.79
N GLU A 134 8.22 11.13 31.92
CA GLU A 134 8.24 11.65 30.55
C GLU A 134 7.04 11.10 29.76
N THR A 135 6.83 9.78 29.76
CA THR A 135 5.74 9.17 28.98
C THR A 135 4.35 9.52 29.53
N ILE A 136 4.18 9.64 30.85
CA ILE A 136 2.91 10.09 31.46
C ILE A 136 2.64 11.57 31.11
N ASP A 137 3.66 12.42 31.12
CA ASP A 137 3.54 13.84 30.75
C ASP A 137 3.21 14.01 29.25
N GLU A 138 3.75 13.15 28.38
CA GLU A 138 3.35 13.05 26.97
C GLU A 138 1.89 12.60 26.83
N THR A 139 1.45 11.60 27.60
CA THR A 139 0.04 11.15 27.60
C THR A 139 -0.94 12.25 28.00
N LEU A 140 -0.57 13.11 28.94
CA LEU A 140 -1.41 14.26 29.32
C LEU A 140 -1.60 15.23 28.14
N ASP A 141 -0.53 15.51 27.38
CA ASP A 141 -0.61 16.36 26.19
C ASP A 141 -1.46 15.70 25.10
N GLU A 142 -1.26 14.41 24.83
CA GLU A 142 -2.03 13.65 23.84
C GLU A 142 -3.53 13.65 24.14
N LEU A 143 -3.90 13.44 25.41
CA LEU A 143 -5.30 13.48 25.86
C LEU A 143 -5.89 14.88 25.73
N HIS A 144 -5.10 15.92 26.04
CA HIS A 144 -5.55 17.30 25.91
C HIS A 144 -5.83 17.65 24.45
N VAL A 145 -4.91 17.35 23.53
CA VAL A 145 -5.10 17.57 22.08
C VAL A 145 -6.26 16.73 21.55
N ALA A 146 -6.46 15.50 22.05
CA ALA A 146 -7.60 14.67 21.65
C ALA A 146 -8.94 15.29 22.07
N VAL A 147 -9.02 15.91 23.25
CA VAL A 147 -10.23 16.64 23.69
C VAL A 147 -10.47 17.87 22.82
N GLU A 148 -9.42 18.65 22.52
CA GLU A 148 -9.55 19.83 21.63
C GLU A 148 -10.00 19.45 20.22
N ASP A 149 -9.46 18.36 19.67
CA ASP A 149 -9.86 17.85 18.36
C ASP A 149 -11.30 17.32 18.37
N LEU A 150 -11.69 16.63 19.45
CA LEU A 150 -13.06 16.17 19.64
C LEU A 150 -14.04 17.34 19.73
N HIS A 151 -13.67 18.46 20.38
CA HIS A 151 -14.51 19.66 20.42
C HIS A 151 -14.80 20.21 19.02
N GLN A 152 -13.81 20.22 18.14
CA GLN A 152 -13.95 20.66 16.75
C GLN A 152 -14.77 19.68 15.90
N TYR A 153 -14.76 18.39 16.22
CA TYR A 153 -15.47 17.35 15.47
C TYR A 153 -16.99 17.63 15.31
N PRO A 154 -17.57 17.47 14.10
CA PRO A 154 -16.95 17.00 12.84
C PRO A 154 -16.46 18.13 11.91
N LYS A 155 -16.25 19.34 12.43
CA LYS A 155 -15.91 20.55 11.65
C LYS A 155 -14.41 20.86 11.71
N GLY A 156 -13.94 21.68 10.78
CA GLY A 156 -12.56 22.18 10.75
C GLY A 156 -11.60 21.30 9.95
N LYS A 157 -11.81 19.98 9.91
CA LYS A 157 -11.11 19.06 8.99
C LYS A 157 -11.98 17.89 8.57
N SER A 158 -11.52 17.10 7.60
CA SER A 158 -12.28 15.94 7.11
C SER A 158 -12.49 14.90 8.21
N LEU A 159 -13.62 14.17 8.15
CA LEU A 159 -13.94 13.09 9.10
C LEU A 159 -12.81 12.06 9.21
N ARG A 160 -12.21 11.70 8.07
CA ARG A 160 -11.06 10.80 8.01
C ARG A 160 -9.86 11.34 8.79
N LYS A 161 -9.56 12.63 8.65
CA LYS A 161 -8.44 13.26 9.35
C LYS A 161 -8.68 13.36 10.85
N HIS A 162 -9.91 13.71 11.29
CA HIS A 162 -10.28 13.61 12.72
C HIS A 162 -10.11 12.18 13.24
N ALA A 163 -10.63 11.19 12.53
CA ALA A 163 -10.52 9.80 12.93
C ALA A 163 -9.06 9.39 13.11
N ASP A 164 -8.20 9.69 12.13
CA ASP A 164 -6.80 9.29 12.16
C ASP A 164 -6.00 10.04 13.24
N ASP A 165 -6.25 11.33 13.46
CA ASP A 165 -5.59 12.10 14.51
C ASP A 165 -6.00 11.61 15.91
N LEU A 166 -7.31 11.49 16.19
CA LEU A 166 -7.82 11.00 17.48
C LEU A 166 -7.32 9.57 17.78
N LYS A 167 -7.39 8.66 16.80
CA LYS A 167 -6.87 7.29 16.98
C LYS A 167 -5.37 7.28 17.26
N THR A 168 -4.58 8.13 16.58
CA THR A 168 -3.13 8.20 16.76
C THR A 168 -2.78 8.69 18.17
N LEU A 169 -3.41 9.77 18.62
CA LEU A 169 -3.17 10.34 19.95
C LEU A 169 -3.47 9.33 21.07
N ILE A 170 -4.63 8.68 21.02
CA ILE A 170 -4.98 7.68 22.05
C ILE A 170 -4.15 6.40 21.92
N SER A 171 -3.73 6.02 20.70
CA SER A 171 -2.79 4.91 20.51
C SER A 171 -1.42 5.17 21.15
N SER A 172 -0.92 6.40 21.04
CA SER A 172 0.32 6.83 21.70
C SER A 172 0.15 6.85 23.22
N ALA A 173 -1.00 7.32 23.74
CA ALA A 173 -1.30 7.31 25.17
C ALA A 173 -1.25 5.89 25.79
N ILE A 174 -1.81 4.89 25.09
CA ILE A 174 -1.72 3.47 25.47
C ILE A 174 -0.26 3.00 25.46
N THR A 175 0.49 3.34 24.41
CA THR A 175 1.90 2.95 24.24
C THR A 175 2.75 3.46 25.40
N ASN A 176 2.53 4.70 25.82
CA ASN A 176 3.27 5.37 26.89
C ASN A 176 3.11 4.69 28.26
N GLN A 177 1.92 4.12 28.55
CA GLN A 177 1.70 3.35 29.79
C GLN A 177 2.54 2.06 29.78
N GLY A 178 2.57 1.37 28.64
CA GLY A 178 3.39 0.19 28.44
C GLY A 178 4.89 0.49 28.58
N THR A 179 5.36 1.57 27.94
CA THR A 179 6.75 2.02 28.02
C THR A 179 7.17 2.39 29.45
N CYS A 180 6.33 3.09 30.21
CA CYS A 180 6.58 3.38 31.63
C CYS A 180 6.88 2.08 32.40
N LEU A 181 6.07 1.04 32.19
CA LEU A 181 6.27 -0.25 32.85
C LEU A 181 7.52 -0.97 32.32
N ASP A 182 7.75 -0.99 31.01
CA ASP A 182 8.84 -1.71 30.36
C ASP A 182 10.25 -1.19 30.76
N GLY A 183 10.36 0.02 31.32
CA GLY A 183 11.61 0.54 31.89
C GLY A 183 12.12 -0.25 33.11
N PHE A 184 11.25 -0.97 33.83
CA PHE A 184 11.59 -1.77 35.00
C PHE A 184 11.88 -3.23 34.62
N SER A 185 13.02 -3.79 35.05
CA SER A 185 13.32 -5.21 34.84
C SER A 185 12.33 -6.13 35.57
N TYR A 186 12.19 -7.36 35.07
CA TYR A 186 11.45 -8.42 35.75
C TYR A 186 12.27 -9.08 36.88
N ASP A 187 13.51 -8.63 37.09
CA ASP A 187 14.38 -9.14 38.14
C ASP A 187 13.90 -8.69 39.52
N SER A 188 14.37 -9.39 40.55
CA SER A 188 13.90 -9.21 41.93
C SER A 188 14.08 -7.78 42.48
N ALA A 189 15.03 -7.01 41.94
CA ALA A 189 15.32 -5.64 42.33
C ALA A 189 14.20 -4.66 41.93
N ASP A 190 13.88 -4.57 40.63
CA ASP A 190 12.94 -3.56 40.10
C ASP A 190 11.47 -3.97 40.31
N ARG A 191 11.20 -5.27 40.54
CA ARG A 191 9.86 -5.84 40.70
C ARG A 191 9.03 -5.10 41.75
N LYS A 192 9.63 -4.66 42.86
CA LYS A 192 8.91 -3.92 43.92
C LYS A 192 8.50 -2.52 43.52
N VAL A 193 9.28 -1.83 42.68
CA VAL A 193 8.89 -0.50 42.16
C VAL A 193 7.83 -0.66 41.08
N ARG A 194 8.06 -1.59 40.15
CA ARG A 194 7.10 -1.93 39.09
C ARG A 194 5.72 -2.28 39.65
N ASN A 195 5.64 -3.15 40.66
CA ASN A 195 4.37 -3.56 41.27
C ASN A 195 3.61 -2.39 41.91
N ALA A 196 4.30 -1.35 42.39
CA ALA A 196 3.66 -0.17 42.97
C ALA A 196 2.98 0.72 41.91
N LEU A 197 3.41 0.61 40.64
CA LEU A 197 2.87 1.37 39.52
C LEU A 197 1.88 0.57 38.68
N LEU A 198 2.05 -0.77 38.64
CA LEU A 198 1.36 -1.67 37.72
C LEU A 198 -0.16 -1.46 37.67
N GLN A 199 -0.82 -1.47 38.84
CA GLN A 199 -2.28 -1.33 38.89
C GLN A 199 -2.76 0.02 38.32
N GLY A 200 -2.08 1.11 38.67
CA GLY A 200 -2.44 2.45 38.19
C GLY A 200 -2.22 2.59 36.68
N GLN A 201 -1.10 2.09 36.17
CA GLN A 201 -0.76 2.17 34.74
C GLN A 201 -1.71 1.31 33.89
N VAL A 202 -2.00 0.07 34.31
CA VAL A 202 -2.96 -0.81 33.63
C VAL A 202 -4.37 -0.23 33.66
N HIS A 203 -4.77 0.41 34.76
CA HIS A 203 -6.06 1.08 34.84
C HIS A 203 -6.18 2.20 33.79
N VAL A 204 -5.16 3.06 33.68
CA VAL A 204 -5.12 4.11 32.64
C VAL A 204 -5.10 3.53 31.24
N GLU A 205 -4.31 2.47 31.01
CA GLU A 205 -4.29 1.76 29.73
C GLU A 205 -5.69 1.27 29.32
N HIS A 206 -6.44 0.66 30.24
CA HIS A 206 -7.82 0.22 30.00
C HIS A 206 -8.78 1.39 29.73
N MET A 207 -8.62 2.52 30.41
CA MET A 207 -9.42 3.72 30.16
C MET A 207 -9.15 4.30 28.77
N CYS A 208 -7.88 4.41 28.37
CA CYS A 208 -7.48 4.81 27.03
C CYS A 208 -8.01 3.84 25.96
N SER A 209 -7.93 2.53 26.21
CA SER A 209 -8.48 1.48 25.32
C SER A 209 -9.99 1.66 25.08
N ASN A 210 -10.76 1.90 26.14
CA ASN A 210 -12.19 2.18 26.02
C ASN A 210 -12.45 3.46 25.20
N ALA A 211 -11.73 4.55 25.49
CA ALA A 211 -11.84 5.78 24.72
C ALA A 211 -11.54 5.56 23.23
N LEU A 212 -10.48 4.82 22.91
CA LEU A 212 -10.08 4.48 21.56
C LEU A 212 -11.15 3.68 20.81
N ALA A 213 -11.73 2.67 21.46
CA ALA A 213 -12.79 1.85 20.87
C ALA A 213 -14.04 2.70 20.54
N MET A 214 -14.45 3.57 21.46
CA MET A 214 -15.59 4.48 21.25
C MET A 214 -15.32 5.49 20.12
N ILE A 215 -14.13 6.10 20.10
CA ILE A 215 -13.69 7.03 19.03
C ILE A 215 -13.71 6.32 17.68
N LYS A 216 -13.15 5.11 17.60
CA LYS A 216 -13.13 4.31 16.38
C LYS A 216 -14.55 4.05 15.88
N ASN A 217 -15.44 3.60 16.76
CA ASN A 217 -16.82 3.26 16.38
C ASN A 217 -17.61 4.50 15.88
N MET A 218 -17.55 5.60 16.63
CA MET A 218 -18.22 6.86 16.26
C MET A 218 -17.70 7.37 14.90
N THR A 219 -16.38 7.46 14.73
CA THR A 219 -15.79 8.02 13.51
C THR A 219 -16.00 7.12 12.29
N GLU A 220 -15.91 5.80 12.42
CA GLU A 220 -16.22 4.87 11.32
C GLU A 220 -17.69 4.94 10.91
N THR A 221 -18.60 5.04 11.87
CA THR A 221 -20.05 5.16 11.62
C THR A 221 -20.37 6.49 10.92
N ASP A 222 -19.79 7.59 11.37
CA ASP A 222 -20.02 8.91 10.75
C ASP A 222 -19.44 9.00 9.35
N ILE A 223 -18.26 8.42 9.09
CA ILE A 223 -17.68 8.33 7.74
C ILE A 223 -18.60 7.51 6.84
N ALA A 224 -19.07 6.34 7.29
CA ALA A 224 -19.99 5.51 6.53
C ALA A 224 -21.32 6.23 6.23
N ASN A 225 -21.88 6.93 7.22
CA ASN A 225 -23.09 7.72 7.06
C ASN A 225 -22.90 8.89 6.08
N PHE A 226 -21.75 9.56 6.10
CA PHE A 226 -21.40 10.60 5.16
C PHE A 226 -21.30 10.05 3.73
N GLU A 227 -20.63 8.91 3.54
CA GLU A 227 -20.54 8.24 2.25
C GLU A 227 -21.91 7.78 1.72
N LEU A 228 -22.79 7.28 2.59
CA LEU A 228 -24.18 6.92 2.25
C LEU A 228 -25.01 8.15 1.87
N LYS A 229 -24.91 9.25 2.61
CA LYS A 229 -25.59 10.52 2.29
C LYS A 229 -25.10 11.12 0.98
N ALA A 230 -23.79 11.08 0.71
CA ALA A 230 -23.23 11.54 -0.57
C ALA A 230 -23.79 10.74 -1.76
N LYS A 231 -24.01 9.44 -1.60
CA LYS A 231 -24.67 8.58 -2.61
C LYS A 231 -26.18 8.88 -2.75
N SER A 232 -26.86 9.26 -1.67
CA SER A 232 -28.30 9.59 -1.68
C SER A 232 -28.62 11.02 -2.15
N SER A 233 -27.66 11.96 -2.09
CA SER A 233 -27.87 13.39 -2.39
C SER A 233 -27.68 13.75 -3.87
N SER A 234 -27.29 12.79 -4.72
CA SER A 234 -27.08 13.02 -6.15
C SER A 234 -28.36 13.27 -6.97
N ALA A 235 -29.52 13.44 -6.30
CA ALA A 235 -30.80 13.81 -6.90
C ALA A 235 -31.10 15.33 -6.88
N ASN A 236 -30.28 16.17 -6.25
CA ASN A 236 -30.45 17.63 -6.31
C ASN A 236 -29.12 18.39 -6.34
N ASN A 237 -28.91 19.13 -7.43
CA ASN A 237 -27.76 20.00 -7.67
C ASN A 237 -27.67 21.14 -6.62
N ARG A 238 -26.65 21.10 -5.75
CA ARG A 238 -25.71 22.22 -5.47
C ARG A 238 -24.80 21.92 -4.27
N LYS A 239 -23.52 22.29 -4.45
CA LYS A 239 -22.39 22.40 -3.49
C LYS A 239 -21.68 21.10 -3.10
N LEU A 240 -20.75 20.71 -3.97
CA LEU A 240 -19.50 20.07 -3.53
C LEU A 240 -18.36 21.10 -3.63
N LYS A 241 -18.41 22.14 -2.77
CA LYS A 241 -17.34 23.13 -2.61
C LYS A 241 -16.72 23.00 -1.20
N GLU A 242 -16.46 21.77 -0.77
CA GLU A 242 -15.89 21.50 0.57
C GLU A 242 -14.94 20.30 0.57
N LEU A 243 -14.19 20.12 -0.53
CA LEU A 243 -13.04 19.21 -0.59
C LEU A 243 -11.79 19.85 -1.24
N ILE A 244 -11.85 21.15 -1.53
CA ILE A 244 -10.69 21.99 -1.88
C ILE A 244 -10.83 23.29 -1.09
N GLY A 245 -10.80 23.18 0.24
CA GLY A 245 -10.75 24.30 1.15
C GLY A 245 -9.43 24.24 1.88
N ASP A 246 -8.36 24.64 1.20
CA ASP A 246 -7.14 25.16 1.82
C ASP A 246 -6.04 25.52 0.80
N LEU A 247 -6.32 25.56 -0.50
CA LEU A 247 -5.36 26.05 -1.48
C LEU A 247 -5.56 27.55 -1.68
N ASP A 248 -4.49 28.32 -1.62
CA ASP A 248 -4.52 29.73 -1.96
C ASP A 248 -4.65 29.94 -3.48
N GLY A 249 -4.70 31.21 -3.90
CA GLY A 249 -4.87 31.60 -5.31
C GLY A 249 -3.80 31.08 -6.28
N GLU A 250 -2.75 30.42 -5.79
CA GLU A 250 -1.68 29.79 -6.59
C GLU A 250 -1.64 28.25 -6.44
N GLY A 251 -2.63 27.64 -5.77
CA GLY A 251 -2.74 26.19 -5.65
C GLY A 251 -1.94 25.56 -4.51
N TRP A 252 -1.54 26.32 -3.48
CA TRP A 252 -0.74 25.84 -2.35
C TRP A 252 -1.51 25.79 -1.03
N PRO A 253 -1.29 24.77 -0.16
CA PRO A 253 -1.96 24.68 1.13
C PRO A 253 -1.71 25.89 2.05
N ASN A 254 -2.74 26.37 2.74
CA ASN A 254 -2.71 27.55 3.63
C ASN A 254 -1.73 27.41 4.81
N TRP A 255 -1.36 26.19 5.18
CA TRP A 255 -0.38 25.89 6.23
C TRP A 255 1.08 25.86 5.72
N LEU A 256 1.30 25.95 4.40
CA LEU A 256 2.63 25.98 3.79
C LEU A 256 3.09 27.44 3.65
N SER A 257 4.12 27.81 4.40
CA SER A 257 4.61 29.19 4.42
C SER A 257 5.26 29.60 3.08
N ILE A 258 5.28 30.90 2.79
CA ILE A 258 5.89 31.45 1.58
C ILE A 258 7.39 31.10 1.47
N GLY A 259 8.08 30.92 2.61
CA GLY A 259 9.48 30.47 2.65
C GLY A 259 9.64 29.00 2.23
N ASP A 260 8.74 28.13 2.67
CA ASP A 260 8.75 26.70 2.31
C ASP A 260 8.39 26.48 0.83
N ARG A 261 7.57 27.35 0.24
CA ARG A 261 7.25 27.33 -1.20
C ARG A 261 8.44 27.67 -2.08
N ARG A 262 9.27 28.63 -1.65
CA ARG A 262 10.51 29.01 -2.36
C ARG A 262 11.57 27.91 -2.28
N LEU A 263 11.61 27.16 -1.18
CA LEU A 263 12.43 25.96 -1.02
C LEU A 263 12.01 24.80 -1.96
N LEU A 264 10.74 24.75 -2.37
CA LEU A 264 10.21 23.74 -3.28
C LEU A 264 10.37 24.09 -4.77
N GLN A 265 10.63 25.36 -5.09
CA GLN A 265 10.71 25.89 -6.46
C GLN A 265 12.11 26.30 -6.91
N GLY A 266 13.12 26.27 -6.02
CA GLY A 266 14.49 26.68 -6.32
C GLY A 266 15.46 25.51 -6.50
N SER A 267 16.28 25.56 -7.56
CA SER A 267 17.60 24.94 -7.52
C SER A 267 18.49 25.74 -6.53
N THR A 268 19.30 25.04 -5.71
CA THR A 268 20.37 25.52 -4.80
C THR A 268 20.01 25.93 -3.35
N VAL A 269 20.71 25.27 -2.40
CA VAL A 269 21.01 25.58 -0.97
C VAL A 269 19.83 25.94 -0.03
N VAL A 270 19.51 25.03 0.91
CA VAL A 270 18.72 25.35 2.12
C VAL A 270 19.61 26.19 3.04
N ASN A 271 19.26 27.45 3.30
CA ASN A 271 19.96 28.26 4.30
C ASN A 271 19.72 27.67 5.70
N ALA A 272 20.79 27.34 6.42
CA ALA A 272 20.71 26.81 7.77
C ALA A 272 20.46 27.95 8.79
N ASP A 273 19.63 27.70 9.80
CA ASP A 273 19.41 28.63 10.92
C ASP A 273 20.53 28.52 11.98
N ALA A 274 21.19 27.36 12.04
CA ALA A 274 22.37 27.14 12.85
C ALA A 274 23.30 26.11 12.19
N THR A 275 24.60 26.30 12.35
CA THR A 275 25.63 25.39 11.87
C THR A 275 26.38 24.76 13.04
N VAL A 276 26.50 23.44 13.04
CA VAL A 276 27.30 22.67 13.98
C VAL A 276 28.55 22.18 13.26
N ALA A 277 29.72 22.44 13.84
CA ALA A 277 30.99 21.96 13.30
C ALA A 277 31.95 21.57 14.43
N ALA A 278 32.40 20.30 14.43
CA ALA A 278 33.31 19.78 15.44
C ALA A 278 34.69 20.48 15.46
N ASP A 279 35.08 21.11 14.35
CA ASP A 279 36.33 21.87 14.21
C ASP A 279 36.23 23.33 14.68
N GLY A 280 35.05 23.76 15.17
CA GLY A 280 34.79 25.13 15.63
C GLY A 280 34.47 26.13 14.51
N SER A 281 34.33 25.69 13.25
CA SER A 281 34.01 26.54 12.10
C SER A 281 32.51 26.86 11.92
N GLY A 282 31.67 26.52 12.91
CA GLY A 282 30.23 26.75 12.92
C GLY A 282 29.80 27.49 14.18
N ASP A 283 28.50 27.76 14.31
CA ASP A 283 27.92 28.46 15.46
C ASP A 283 28.03 27.65 16.77
N PHE A 284 28.00 26.32 16.64
CA PHE A 284 28.11 25.38 17.77
C PHE A 284 29.11 24.26 17.47
N THR A 285 29.71 23.69 18.52
CA THR A 285 30.59 22.51 18.42
C THR A 285 29.88 21.19 18.69
N THR A 286 28.67 21.25 19.27
CA THR A 286 27.84 20.07 19.60
C THR A 286 26.42 20.24 19.08
N VAL A 287 25.78 19.14 18.70
CA VAL A 287 24.41 19.12 18.20
C VAL A 287 23.42 19.48 19.31
N ALA A 288 23.63 19.00 20.53
CA ALA A 288 22.79 19.30 21.68
C ALA A 288 22.72 20.81 21.99
N ALA A 289 23.84 21.53 21.86
CA ALA A 289 23.85 22.99 22.03
C ALA A 289 23.00 23.72 20.97
N ALA A 290 23.07 23.30 19.71
CA ALA A 290 22.23 23.88 18.65
C ALA A 290 20.73 23.60 18.87
N VAL A 291 20.37 22.38 19.31
CA VAL A 291 18.99 22.05 19.69
C VAL A 291 18.52 22.88 20.88
N ALA A 292 19.37 23.08 21.88
CA ALA A 292 19.04 23.89 23.04
C ALA A 292 18.76 25.35 22.65
N ALA A 293 19.53 25.91 21.72
CA ALA A 293 19.38 27.27 21.21
C ALA A 293 18.16 27.48 20.31
N ALA A 294 17.67 26.42 19.65
CA ALA A 294 16.49 26.51 18.78
C ALA A 294 15.24 27.00 19.56
N PRO A 295 14.35 27.80 18.97
CA PRO A 295 13.15 28.29 19.65
C PRO A 295 12.20 27.16 20.04
N GLU A 296 11.57 27.27 21.22
CA GLU A 296 10.50 26.35 21.64
C GLU A 296 9.18 26.68 20.91
N LYS A 297 8.39 25.64 20.60
CA LYS A 297 7.05 25.70 19.99
C LYS A 297 7.00 26.55 18.71
N SER A 298 8.08 26.56 17.95
CA SER A 298 8.15 27.28 16.67
C SER A 298 7.17 26.70 15.66
N ASN A 299 6.45 27.59 14.97
CA ASN A 299 5.62 27.24 13.81
C ASN A 299 6.44 27.25 12.50
N LYS A 300 7.70 27.73 12.54
CA LYS A 300 8.63 27.73 11.40
C LYS A 300 9.63 26.59 11.54
N ARG A 301 10.04 26.02 10.41
CA ARG A 301 11.13 25.04 10.38
C ARG A 301 12.43 25.70 10.81
N TYR A 302 13.15 25.05 11.72
CA TYR A 302 14.48 25.47 12.19
C TYR A 302 15.51 24.43 11.75
N VAL A 303 16.37 24.81 10.81
CA VAL A 303 17.33 23.94 10.12
C VAL A 303 18.68 24.02 10.81
N ILE A 304 19.13 22.88 11.36
CA ILE A 304 20.46 22.71 11.93
C ILE A 304 21.32 21.95 10.92
N HIS A 305 22.27 22.64 10.30
CA HIS A 305 23.27 22.04 9.43
C HIS A 305 24.42 21.49 10.28
N ILE A 306 24.67 20.20 10.17
CA ILE A 306 25.68 19.49 10.95
C ILE A 306 26.78 19.07 9.99
N LYS A 307 27.93 19.77 10.05
CA LYS A 307 29.06 19.49 9.17
C LYS A 307 29.63 18.10 9.41
N ALA A 308 30.34 17.57 8.43
CA ALA A 308 31.05 16.30 8.52
C ALA A 308 31.90 16.21 9.80
N GLY A 309 31.82 15.07 10.49
CA GLY A 309 32.44 14.87 11.79
C GLY A 309 31.78 13.73 12.58
N VAL A 310 32.45 13.33 13.68
CA VAL A 310 31.95 12.33 14.62
C VAL A 310 31.62 13.00 15.95
N TYR A 311 30.34 13.20 16.20
CA TYR A 311 29.77 13.85 17.38
C TYR A 311 29.45 12.81 18.44
N ARG A 312 30.26 12.78 19.51
CA ARG A 312 30.14 11.80 20.61
C ARG A 312 29.25 12.35 21.72
N GLU A 313 27.95 12.33 21.49
CA GLU A 313 26.95 12.91 22.38
C GLU A 313 25.64 12.14 22.31
N ASN A 314 24.83 12.28 23.37
CA ASN A 314 23.43 11.87 23.37
C ASN A 314 22.58 13.13 23.18
N VAL A 315 21.68 13.13 22.20
CA VAL A 315 20.88 14.30 21.82
C VAL A 315 19.39 14.04 22.04
N GLU A 316 18.72 14.99 22.68
CA GLU A 316 17.28 14.94 22.89
C GLU A 316 16.59 16.16 22.26
N VAL A 317 15.68 15.90 21.32
CA VAL A 317 14.77 16.89 20.74
C VAL A 317 13.43 16.74 21.43
N SER A 318 13.30 17.40 22.58
CA SER A 318 12.10 17.30 23.44
C SER A 318 10.82 17.76 22.73
N LYS A 319 9.66 17.40 23.29
CA LYS A 319 8.32 17.77 22.75
C LYS A 319 8.12 19.28 22.54
N LYS A 320 8.87 20.12 23.25
CA LYS A 320 8.83 21.59 23.08
C LYS A 320 9.56 22.07 21.83
N LYS A 321 10.53 21.32 21.30
CA LYS A 321 11.33 21.70 20.12
C LYS A 321 10.67 21.18 18.84
N LYS A 322 9.57 21.82 18.42
CA LYS A 322 8.81 21.47 17.21
C LYS A 322 9.51 21.96 15.93
N ASN A 323 9.25 21.30 14.80
CA ASN A 323 9.73 21.68 13.46
C ASN A 323 11.26 21.77 13.30
N ILE A 324 12.03 20.99 14.07
CA ILE A 324 13.48 20.92 13.92
C ILE A 324 13.84 20.04 12.71
N MET A 325 14.83 20.48 11.91
CA MET A 325 15.42 19.68 10.84
C MET A 325 16.92 19.52 11.05
N PHE A 326 17.40 18.28 11.08
CA PHE A 326 18.84 17.98 10.99
C PHE A 326 19.22 17.76 9.52
N MET A 327 20.29 18.44 9.08
CA MET A 327 20.84 18.29 7.74
C MET A 327 22.34 18.00 7.87
N GLY A 328 22.79 16.80 7.54
CA GLY A 328 24.21 16.46 7.54
C GLY A 328 24.88 16.68 6.18
N ASP A 329 26.21 16.64 6.14
CA ASP A 329 27.02 16.68 4.90
C ASP A 329 27.05 15.33 4.12
N GLY A 330 26.29 14.33 4.59
CA GLY A 330 26.24 12.99 4.00
C GLY A 330 26.27 11.89 5.07
N ARG A 331 25.48 10.85 4.83
CA ARG A 331 25.55 9.62 5.63
C ARG A 331 26.96 9.03 5.60
N GLY A 332 27.46 8.55 6.73
CA GLY A 332 28.83 8.08 6.90
C GLY A 332 29.89 9.19 7.01
N LYS A 333 29.55 10.45 6.73
CA LYS A 333 30.42 11.63 6.96
C LYS A 333 30.04 12.39 8.22
N THR A 334 28.74 12.54 8.46
CA THR A 334 28.18 13.18 9.64
C THR A 334 27.59 12.11 10.55
N ILE A 335 28.21 11.87 11.71
CA ILE A 335 27.87 10.75 12.59
C ILE A 335 27.61 11.26 14.01
N ILE A 336 26.40 11.05 14.53
CA ILE A 336 26.10 11.21 15.96
C ILE A 336 26.15 9.83 16.61
N THR A 337 27.03 9.67 17.62
CA THR A 337 27.35 8.35 18.19
C THR A 337 27.33 8.33 19.72
N GLY A 338 26.73 7.27 20.26
CA GLY A 338 26.59 7.02 21.70
C GLY A 338 26.88 5.55 22.03
N LYS A 339 26.78 5.19 23.32
CA LYS A 339 27.02 3.81 23.79
C LYS A 339 26.21 3.41 25.03
N ARG A 340 25.15 4.15 25.36
CA ARG A 340 24.26 3.80 26.48
C ARG A 340 23.54 2.48 26.16
N ASN A 341 23.36 1.65 27.18
CA ASN A 341 22.81 0.31 27.03
C ASN A 341 22.23 -0.22 28.35
N VAL A 342 21.41 -1.27 28.25
CA VAL A 342 20.71 -1.84 29.41
C VAL A 342 21.64 -2.54 30.40
N VAL A 343 22.67 -3.26 29.91
CA VAL A 343 23.62 -3.98 30.79
C VAL A 343 24.34 -3.02 31.75
N ASP A 344 24.70 -1.83 31.26
CA ASP A 344 25.41 -0.82 32.04
C ASP A 344 24.47 0.10 32.86
N GLY A 345 23.18 -0.27 32.98
CA GLY A 345 22.24 0.34 33.92
C GLY A 345 21.27 1.37 33.31
N SER A 346 21.27 1.57 31.99
CA SER A 346 20.22 2.35 31.30
C SER A 346 18.92 1.54 31.21
N THR A 347 17.82 2.22 30.93
CA THR A 347 16.63 1.59 30.33
C THR A 347 16.79 1.51 28.81
N THR A 348 15.97 0.71 28.13
CA THR A 348 15.92 0.73 26.65
C THR A 348 15.53 2.11 26.13
N PHE A 349 14.50 2.74 26.73
CA PHE A 349 14.00 4.05 26.33
C PHE A 349 15.07 5.16 26.42
N HIS A 350 15.82 5.19 27.52
CA HIS A 350 16.88 6.18 27.77
C HIS A 350 18.24 5.83 27.13
N SER A 351 18.36 4.64 26.50
CA SER A 351 19.60 4.21 25.84
C SER A 351 19.87 4.89 24.50
N ALA A 352 18.88 5.60 23.95
CA ALA A 352 18.94 6.22 22.63
C ALA A 352 20.11 7.20 22.49
N THR A 353 20.92 7.05 21.43
CA THR A 353 21.89 8.08 21.04
C THR A 353 21.19 9.38 20.67
N VAL A 354 20.13 9.30 19.84
CA VAL A 354 19.26 10.44 19.54
C VAL A 354 17.82 10.08 19.85
N ALA A 355 17.12 10.94 20.58
CA ALA A 355 15.70 10.85 20.84
C ALA A 355 14.97 12.07 20.26
N ALA A 356 14.01 11.84 19.35
CA ALA A 356 13.23 12.89 18.70
C ALA A 356 11.74 12.76 19.05
N VAL A 357 11.24 13.71 19.84
CA VAL A 357 9.85 13.75 20.34
C VAL A 357 9.10 14.98 19.81
N GLY A 358 9.78 16.12 19.66
CA GLY A 358 9.18 17.34 19.10
C GLY A 358 8.57 17.11 17.72
N GLU A 359 7.27 17.42 17.57
CA GLU A 359 6.49 17.19 16.35
C GLU A 359 7.18 17.74 15.09
N ARG A 360 6.97 17.04 13.96
CA ARG A 360 7.46 17.39 12.63
C ARG A 360 8.99 17.42 12.52
N PHE A 361 9.67 16.59 13.31
CA PHE A 361 11.12 16.41 13.22
C PHE A 361 11.52 15.84 11.86
N LEU A 362 12.53 16.44 11.22
CA LEU A 362 13.12 15.95 9.98
C LEU A 362 14.61 15.66 10.16
N ALA A 363 15.12 14.63 9.48
CA ALA A 363 16.56 14.43 9.34
C ALA A 363 16.93 13.98 7.94
N ARG A 364 18.05 14.48 7.43
CA ARG A 364 18.65 13.99 6.18
C ARG A 364 20.16 13.92 6.21
N ASP A 365 20.70 13.00 5.41
CA ASP A 365 22.13 12.92 5.10
C ASP A 365 23.03 12.78 6.35
N ILE A 366 22.59 11.97 7.33
CA ILE A 366 23.25 11.82 8.63
C ILE A 366 23.19 10.37 9.14
N THR A 367 24.17 9.96 9.97
CA THR A 367 24.22 8.65 10.63
C THR A 367 23.94 8.78 12.13
N PHE A 368 22.98 8.01 12.63
CA PHE A 368 22.72 7.78 14.05
C PHE A 368 23.28 6.42 14.47
N GLN A 369 24.15 6.39 15.47
CA GLN A 369 24.86 5.16 15.84
C GLN A 369 24.87 4.92 17.35
N ASN A 370 24.70 3.65 17.74
CA ASN A 370 25.04 3.17 19.09
C ASN A 370 26.10 2.07 19.01
N THR A 371 27.21 2.29 19.73
CA THR A 371 28.43 1.48 19.67
C THR A 371 28.61 0.52 20.84
N ALA A 372 27.58 0.32 21.68
CA ALA A 372 27.66 -0.55 22.86
C ALA A 372 28.05 -2.02 22.52
N GLY A 373 27.59 -2.54 21.38
CA GLY A 373 27.87 -3.90 20.92
C GLY A 373 26.82 -4.94 21.35
N PRO A 374 26.88 -6.17 20.79
CA PRO A 374 25.84 -7.18 20.97
C PRO A 374 25.80 -7.77 22.39
N SER A 375 26.91 -7.72 23.12
CA SER A 375 27.01 -8.20 24.51
C SER A 375 26.39 -7.26 25.54
N LYS A 376 25.95 -6.08 25.10
CA LYS A 376 25.35 -5.04 25.96
C LYS A 376 23.83 -5.02 25.90
N HIS A 377 23.22 -6.01 25.23
CA HIS A 377 21.78 -6.12 25.03
C HIS A 377 21.20 -4.85 24.38
N GLN A 378 20.03 -4.38 24.82
CA GLN A 378 19.33 -3.25 24.20
C GLN A 378 20.17 -1.97 24.26
N ALA A 379 20.38 -1.36 23.09
CA ALA A 379 21.20 -0.16 22.93
C ALA A 379 20.74 0.63 21.69
N VAL A 380 19.83 1.59 21.90
CA VAL A 380 19.12 2.28 20.83
C VAL A 380 20.02 3.32 20.14
N ALA A 381 20.01 3.35 18.81
CA ALA A 381 20.66 4.42 18.03
C ALA A 381 19.72 5.61 17.86
N LEU A 382 18.48 5.36 17.46
CA LEU A 382 17.47 6.40 17.25
C LEU A 382 16.14 5.98 17.88
N ARG A 383 15.58 6.85 18.73
CA ARG A 383 14.21 6.75 19.26
C ARG A 383 13.37 7.88 18.69
N VAL A 384 12.20 7.55 18.16
CA VAL A 384 11.29 8.54 17.56
C VAL A 384 9.90 8.42 18.20
N GLY A 385 9.46 9.50 18.84
CA GLY A 385 8.09 9.73 19.31
C GLY A 385 7.43 10.93 18.63
N SER A 386 8.12 11.62 17.71
CA SER A 386 7.59 12.76 16.97
C SER A 386 6.54 12.34 15.94
N ASP A 387 5.33 12.90 16.05
CA ASP A 387 4.32 12.81 15.01
C ASP A 387 4.74 13.60 13.75
N PHE A 388 4.33 13.11 12.58
CA PHE A 388 4.70 13.64 11.27
C PHE A 388 6.22 13.79 11.05
N SER A 389 7.01 12.85 11.59
CA SER A 389 8.47 12.86 11.41
C SER A 389 8.90 12.12 10.16
N ALA A 390 9.95 12.62 9.48
CA ALA A 390 10.49 11.97 8.30
C ALA A 390 12.02 11.96 8.24
N PHE A 391 12.58 10.88 7.70
CA PHE A 391 14.01 10.63 7.61
C PHE A 391 14.39 10.27 6.18
N TYR A 392 15.33 11.01 5.59
CA TYR A 392 15.77 10.80 4.21
C TYR A 392 17.27 10.54 4.14
N ASN A 393 17.67 9.44 3.50
CA ASN A 393 19.09 9.11 3.31
C ASN A 393 19.90 9.10 4.61
N CYS A 394 19.32 8.53 5.68
CA CYS A 394 19.96 8.39 6.99
C CYS A 394 20.44 6.96 7.23
N ASP A 395 21.46 6.81 8.08
CA ASP A 395 21.88 5.50 8.59
C ASP A 395 21.48 5.35 10.06
N MET A 396 20.93 4.20 10.45
CA MET A 396 20.66 3.81 11.83
C MET A 396 21.41 2.52 12.13
N LEU A 397 22.47 2.61 12.95
CA LEU A 397 23.46 1.54 13.12
C LEU A 397 23.64 1.18 14.60
N ALA A 398 23.22 -0.03 14.98
CA ALA A 398 23.55 -0.62 16.29
C ALA A 398 23.51 -2.16 16.22
N TYR A 399 23.25 -2.82 17.35
CA TYR A 399 23.03 -4.26 17.41
C TYR A 399 21.58 -4.56 17.80
N GLN A 400 21.30 -4.80 19.07
CA GLN A 400 19.96 -5.05 19.56
C GLN A 400 19.21 -3.72 19.74
N ASP A 401 17.94 -3.67 19.34
CA ASP A 401 17.05 -2.52 19.50
C ASP A 401 17.55 -1.24 18.77
N THR A 402 18.04 -1.38 17.54
CA THR A 402 18.69 -0.26 16.81
C THR A 402 17.79 0.96 16.59
N LEU A 403 16.58 0.75 16.05
CA LEU A 403 15.62 1.78 15.73
C LEU A 403 14.33 1.57 16.54
N TYR A 404 14.08 2.50 17.46
CA TYR A 404 12.86 2.51 18.27
C TYR A 404 11.83 3.47 17.67
N VAL A 405 10.94 2.93 16.83
CA VAL A 405 9.75 3.62 16.31
C VAL A 405 8.65 3.63 17.39
N HIS A 406 8.86 4.45 18.42
CA HIS A 406 8.11 4.40 19.68
C HIS A 406 6.60 4.61 19.50
N SER A 407 6.18 5.78 19.01
CA SER A 407 4.77 6.21 18.92
C SER A 407 4.53 7.17 17.76
N ASN A 408 3.26 7.53 17.49
CA ASN A 408 2.86 8.49 16.45
C ASN A 408 3.20 8.07 15.00
N ARG A 409 3.05 8.97 14.01
CA ARG A 409 3.25 8.69 12.57
C ARG A 409 4.65 9.05 12.10
N GLN A 410 5.30 8.13 11.39
CA GLN A 410 6.71 8.24 11.02
C GLN A 410 6.98 7.71 9.61
N PHE A 411 7.89 8.35 8.88
CA PHE A 411 8.27 7.96 7.52
C PHE A 411 9.79 7.90 7.32
N PHE A 412 10.29 6.77 6.81
CA PHE A 412 11.72 6.58 6.52
C PHE A 412 11.88 6.26 5.05
N VAL A 413 12.73 7.01 4.33
CA VAL A 413 12.91 6.84 2.89
C VAL A 413 14.38 6.85 2.47
N LYS A 414 14.77 5.87 1.66
CA LYS A 414 16.17 5.64 1.24
C LYS A 414 17.17 5.55 2.40
N CYS A 415 16.73 5.09 3.58
CA CYS A 415 17.58 4.94 4.75
C CYS A 415 18.29 3.56 4.75
N HIS A 416 19.37 3.45 5.52
CA HIS A 416 20.03 2.18 5.82
C HIS A 416 19.88 1.86 7.31
N ILE A 417 19.30 0.71 7.62
CA ILE A 417 19.12 0.23 8.99
C ILE A 417 19.89 -1.08 9.16
N ALA A 418 20.73 -1.17 10.18
CA ALA A 418 21.48 -2.40 10.47
C ALA A 418 21.49 -2.77 11.95
N GLY A 419 21.16 -4.03 12.25
CA GLY A 419 21.06 -4.55 13.62
C GLY A 419 20.89 -6.06 13.70
N THR A 420 20.56 -6.56 14.89
CA THR A 420 20.53 -8.00 15.22
C THR A 420 19.17 -8.45 15.77
N VAL A 421 19.00 -8.38 17.09
CA VAL A 421 17.77 -8.73 17.80
C VAL A 421 16.85 -7.50 17.80
N ASP A 422 15.60 -7.68 17.38
CA ASP A 422 14.51 -6.70 17.46
C ASP A 422 14.89 -5.30 16.95
N PHE A 423 15.67 -5.22 15.88
CA PHE A 423 16.37 -3.98 15.56
C PHE A 423 15.51 -2.88 14.92
N ILE A 424 14.25 -3.18 14.58
CA ILE A 424 13.19 -2.21 14.30
C ILE A 424 11.98 -2.56 15.20
N PHE A 425 11.73 -1.78 16.24
CA PHE A 425 10.73 -2.12 17.25
C PHE A 425 9.96 -0.90 17.74
N GLY A 426 8.82 -1.14 18.38
CA GLY A 426 7.94 -0.11 18.92
C GLY A 426 6.50 -0.21 18.45
N ASN A 427 5.72 0.86 18.68
CA ASN A 427 4.29 0.90 18.40
C ASN A 427 3.86 2.17 17.67
N ALA A 428 4.75 2.79 16.89
CA ALA A 428 4.38 3.84 15.94
C ALA A 428 3.50 3.30 14.79
N ALA A 429 2.87 4.21 14.05
CA ALA A 429 2.47 3.98 12.67
C ALA A 429 3.64 4.38 11.76
N ALA A 430 4.53 3.42 11.46
CA ALA A 430 5.78 3.66 10.76
C ALA A 430 5.79 3.02 9.37
N VAL A 431 6.15 3.80 8.35
CA VAL A 431 6.36 3.31 6.98
C VAL A 431 7.82 3.52 6.58
N LEU A 432 8.50 2.42 6.25
CA LEU A 432 9.84 2.41 5.70
C LEU A 432 9.74 2.12 4.20
N GLN A 433 10.22 3.04 3.37
CA GLN A 433 10.13 2.98 1.91
C GLN A 433 11.50 3.07 1.26
N ASP A 434 11.78 2.26 0.23
CA ASP A 434 13.06 2.29 -0.51
C ASP A 434 14.31 2.13 0.39
N CYS A 435 14.18 1.53 1.56
CA CYS A 435 15.27 1.40 2.53
C CYS A 435 16.10 0.12 2.29
N VAL A 436 17.33 0.14 2.78
CA VAL A 436 18.18 -1.06 2.91
C VAL A 436 18.17 -1.49 4.37
N ILE A 437 17.82 -2.74 4.63
CA ILE A 437 17.62 -3.29 5.97
C ILE A 437 18.52 -4.52 6.08
N ASN A 438 19.64 -4.41 6.79
CA ASN A 438 20.64 -5.47 6.86
C ASN A 438 20.74 -6.05 8.28
N ALA A 439 20.46 -7.35 8.41
CA ALA A 439 20.82 -8.09 9.60
C ALA A 439 22.35 -8.20 9.71
N ARG A 440 22.89 -8.11 10.92
CA ARG A 440 24.33 -8.27 11.18
C ARG A 440 24.65 -9.46 12.06
N ARG A 441 25.94 -9.78 12.20
CA ARG A 441 26.37 -10.92 13.02
C ARG A 441 26.07 -10.64 14.50
N PRO A 442 25.24 -11.47 15.17
CA PRO A 442 24.98 -11.33 16.60
C PRO A 442 26.00 -12.13 17.43
N ASN A 443 25.82 -12.19 18.75
CA ASN A 443 26.59 -13.10 19.59
C ASN A 443 26.19 -14.57 19.35
N SER A 444 27.05 -15.49 19.80
CA SER A 444 26.75 -16.92 19.77
C SER A 444 25.39 -17.22 20.42
N ASN A 445 24.65 -18.18 19.86
CA ASN A 445 23.30 -18.60 20.28
C ASN A 445 22.18 -17.56 20.15
N GLN A 446 22.45 -16.34 19.67
CA GLN A 446 21.40 -15.37 19.37
C GLN A 446 20.80 -15.59 17.98
N LYS A 447 19.55 -15.16 17.83
CA LYS A 447 18.81 -15.14 16.57
C LYS A 447 18.47 -13.70 16.22
N ASN A 448 18.57 -13.33 14.95
CA ASN A 448 18.22 -11.99 14.50
C ASN A 448 16.72 -11.88 14.22
N MET A 449 16.13 -10.73 14.55
CA MET A 449 14.74 -10.38 14.25
C MET A 449 14.74 -9.00 13.62
N VAL A 450 14.23 -8.88 12.39
CA VAL A 450 14.11 -7.56 11.74
C VAL A 450 13.15 -6.68 12.52
N THR A 451 11.96 -7.20 12.87
CA THR A 451 10.96 -6.43 13.62
C THR A 451 10.54 -7.05 14.94
N ALA A 452 10.18 -6.19 15.90
CA ALA A 452 9.44 -6.57 17.11
C ALA A 452 8.35 -5.53 17.38
N GLN A 453 7.21 -5.67 16.69
CA GLN A 453 6.14 -4.68 16.76
C GLN A 453 5.27 -4.87 18.02
N GLY A 454 5.01 -3.76 18.72
CA GLY A 454 4.45 -3.74 20.08
C GLY A 454 3.00 -3.26 20.20
N ARG A 455 2.11 -3.55 19.25
CA ARG A 455 0.69 -3.18 19.37
C ARG A 455 -0.03 -4.03 20.43
N SER A 456 -0.60 -3.39 21.46
CA SER A 456 -1.27 -4.06 22.58
C SER A 456 -2.80 -4.01 22.51
N ASP A 457 -3.38 -3.16 21.68
CA ASP A 457 -4.83 -3.05 21.50
C ASP A 457 -5.21 -3.12 20.00
N PRO A 458 -6.23 -3.91 19.62
CA PRO A 458 -6.63 -4.10 18.22
C PRO A 458 -7.15 -2.82 17.54
N ASN A 459 -7.68 -1.87 18.32
CA ASN A 459 -8.21 -0.59 17.86
C ASN A 459 -7.11 0.45 17.59
N GLN A 460 -5.87 0.20 18.00
CA GLN A 460 -4.74 1.06 17.65
C GLN A 460 -4.50 1.04 16.15
N ASN A 461 -4.30 2.23 15.58
CA ASN A 461 -3.99 2.43 14.16
C ASN A 461 -2.49 2.28 13.84
N THR A 462 -1.73 1.62 14.71
CA THR A 462 -0.27 1.53 14.69
C THR A 462 0.25 0.24 14.01
N GLY A 463 1.53 0.21 13.64
CA GLY A 463 2.15 -0.93 12.97
C GLY A 463 3.42 -0.54 12.22
N ILE A 464 4.20 -1.55 11.84
CA ILE A 464 5.40 -1.37 11.02
C ILE A 464 5.10 -1.85 9.61
N VAL A 465 5.28 -0.96 8.63
CA VAL A 465 5.18 -1.27 7.21
C VAL A 465 6.54 -1.11 6.56
N ILE A 466 7.03 -2.16 5.90
CA ILE A 466 8.25 -2.17 5.10
C ILE A 466 7.83 -2.33 3.64
N GLN A 467 7.98 -1.27 2.85
CA GLN A 467 7.53 -1.20 1.45
C GLN A 467 8.72 -0.95 0.52
N ASN A 468 8.82 -1.74 -0.56
CA ASN A 468 9.84 -1.55 -1.59
C ASN A 468 11.29 -1.47 -1.05
N CYS A 469 11.57 -2.22 0.01
CA CYS A 469 12.88 -2.22 0.67
C CYS A 469 13.73 -3.42 0.22
N LYS A 470 15.02 -3.40 0.58
CA LYS A 470 15.94 -4.53 0.42
C LYS A 470 16.31 -5.10 1.79
N ILE A 471 15.89 -6.33 2.07
CA ILE A 471 16.19 -7.05 3.31
C ILE A 471 17.33 -8.03 3.05
N GLY A 472 18.47 -7.76 3.69
CA GLY A 472 19.74 -8.44 3.45
C GLY A 472 20.53 -8.71 4.72
N ALA A 473 21.81 -8.99 4.53
CA ALA A 473 22.79 -9.22 5.58
C ALA A 473 24.03 -8.38 5.32
N THR A 474 24.70 -7.95 6.39
CA THR A 474 26.06 -7.41 6.29
C THR A 474 27.07 -8.51 5.95
N SER A 475 28.24 -8.13 5.45
CA SER A 475 29.28 -9.06 4.97
C SER A 475 29.76 -10.03 6.06
N ASP A 476 29.86 -9.58 7.30
CA ASP A 476 30.24 -10.38 8.47
C ASP A 476 29.21 -11.45 8.84
N LEU A 477 27.91 -11.24 8.58
CA LEU A 477 26.87 -12.26 8.75
C LEU A 477 26.83 -13.21 7.56
N LEU A 478 26.99 -12.72 6.33
CA LEU A 478 26.94 -13.54 5.12
C LEU A 478 27.93 -14.71 5.17
N ALA A 479 29.14 -14.47 5.69
CA ALA A 479 30.18 -15.49 5.84
C ALA A 479 29.80 -16.64 6.80
N VAL A 480 28.85 -16.42 7.71
CA VAL A 480 28.48 -17.36 8.78
C VAL A 480 26.95 -17.54 8.89
N LYS A 481 26.20 -17.22 7.84
CA LYS A 481 24.72 -17.20 7.88
C LYS A 481 24.10 -18.55 8.28
N GLY A 482 24.78 -19.65 7.99
CA GLY A 482 24.34 -21.00 8.41
C GLY A 482 24.38 -21.21 9.93
N SER A 483 25.15 -20.39 10.67
CA SER A 483 25.27 -20.46 12.13
C SER A 483 24.31 -19.53 12.87
N PHE A 484 23.71 -18.54 12.19
CA PHE A 484 22.87 -17.52 12.82
C PHE A 484 21.56 -17.34 12.07
N SER A 485 20.47 -17.79 12.69
CA SER A 485 19.13 -17.68 12.10
C SER A 485 18.63 -16.24 12.14
N THR A 486 18.02 -15.77 11.04
CA THR A 486 17.39 -14.45 10.93
C THR A 486 15.94 -14.58 10.49
N TYR A 487 15.05 -13.81 11.12
CA TYR A 487 13.61 -13.80 10.86
C TYR A 487 13.11 -12.37 10.57
N LEU A 488 11.99 -12.27 9.88
CA LEU A 488 11.31 -11.00 9.56
C LEU A 488 10.80 -10.29 10.82
N GLY A 489 10.43 -11.04 11.85
CA GLY A 489 10.08 -10.47 13.14
C GLY A 489 9.46 -11.46 14.11
N ARG A 490 9.08 -10.94 15.29
CA ARG A 490 8.38 -11.67 16.37
C ARG A 490 7.42 -10.76 17.16
N PRO A 491 6.32 -11.30 17.71
CA PRO A 491 5.24 -10.49 18.26
C PRO A 491 5.51 -10.04 19.70
N TRP A 492 6.12 -8.87 19.87
CA TRP A 492 6.41 -8.33 21.20
C TRP A 492 5.16 -8.12 22.07
N LYS A 493 4.01 -7.75 21.46
CA LYS A 493 2.72 -7.60 22.15
C LYS A 493 1.60 -8.32 21.39
N GLN A 494 0.47 -8.52 22.08
CA GLN A 494 -0.61 -9.44 21.67
C GLN A 494 -1.16 -9.18 20.27
N TYR A 495 -1.29 -7.92 19.85
CA TYR A 495 -1.88 -7.54 18.56
C TYR A 495 -0.83 -7.07 17.54
N SER A 496 0.42 -7.55 17.70
CA SER A 496 1.57 -7.18 16.87
C SER A 496 1.22 -7.11 15.38
N ARG A 497 1.54 -5.99 14.72
CA ARG A 497 1.20 -5.76 13.31
C ARG A 497 2.41 -5.34 12.49
N THR A 498 2.82 -6.21 11.58
CA THR A 498 3.93 -5.95 10.64
C THR A 498 3.54 -6.38 9.24
N VAL A 499 3.79 -5.50 8.28
CA VAL A 499 3.51 -5.73 6.86
C VAL A 499 4.79 -5.53 6.06
N ILE A 500 5.20 -6.55 5.31
CA ILE A 500 6.35 -6.47 4.41
C ILE A 500 5.86 -6.66 2.99
N MET A 501 6.00 -5.64 2.16
CA MET A 501 5.45 -5.63 0.82
C MET A 501 6.40 -5.08 -0.23
N GLN A 502 6.29 -5.60 -1.46
CA GLN A 502 7.06 -5.18 -2.63
C GLN A 502 8.58 -5.19 -2.40
N SER A 503 9.08 -5.97 -1.45
CA SER A 503 10.47 -5.89 -0.98
C SER A 503 11.32 -7.05 -1.48
N ASP A 504 12.59 -6.79 -1.76
CA ASP A 504 13.57 -7.82 -2.13
C ASP A 504 14.18 -8.42 -0.86
N ILE A 505 14.04 -9.73 -0.67
CA ILE A 505 14.45 -10.47 0.52
C ILE A 505 15.46 -11.54 0.10
N THR A 506 16.69 -11.43 0.61
CA THR A 506 17.76 -12.42 0.37
C THR A 506 17.53 -13.71 1.17
N ASP A 507 18.33 -14.75 0.91
CA ASP A 507 18.27 -16.04 1.62
C ASP A 507 18.79 -15.99 3.07
N VAL A 508 19.08 -14.80 3.62
CA VAL A 508 19.35 -14.62 5.05
C VAL A 508 18.12 -14.96 5.90
N ILE A 509 16.92 -14.74 5.38
CA ILE A 509 15.66 -14.99 6.08
C ILE A 509 15.34 -16.48 6.05
N ARG A 510 15.12 -17.03 7.24
CA ARG A 510 14.68 -18.40 7.46
C ARG A 510 13.36 -18.70 6.73
N PRO A 511 13.16 -19.91 6.16
CA PRO A 511 11.93 -20.26 5.45
C PRO A 511 10.65 -20.08 6.27
N GLU A 512 10.74 -20.31 7.59
CA GLU A 512 9.65 -20.09 8.55
C GLU A 512 9.17 -18.62 8.56
N GLY A 513 10.06 -17.69 8.21
CA GLY A 513 9.81 -16.26 8.05
C GLY A 513 9.72 -15.51 9.38
N TRP A 514 8.91 -15.99 10.31
CA TRP A 514 8.58 -15.34 11.57
C TRP A 514 8.92 -16.25 12.76
N LEU A 515 9.26 -15.68 13.92
CA LEU A 515 9.58 -16.44 15.14
C LEU A 515 8.55 -16.16 16.23
N GLU A 516 8.16 -17.18 17.01
CA GLU A 516 7.33 -16.98 18.19
C GLU A 516 8.03 -16.04 19.19
N TRP A 517 7.22 -15.29 19.95
CA TRP A 517 7.75 -14.58 21.12
C TRP A 517 7.95 -15.55 22.29
N SER A 518 6.89 -16.28 22.66
CA SER A 518 6.90 -17.32 23.70
C SER A 518 5.67 -18.23 23.57
N GLY A 519 5.87 -19.51 23.28
CA GLY A 519 4.76 -20.47 23.13
C GLY A 519 3.76 -20.02 22.05
N ASP A 520 2.47 -20.11 22.35
CA ASP A 520 1.37 -19.72 21.48
C ASP A 520 0.90 -18.25 21.64
N PHE A 521 1.64 -17.44 22.43
CA PHE A 521 1.31 -16.04 22.64
C PHE A 521 1.20 -15.27 21.33
N ALA A 522 0.12 -14.47 21.21
CA ALA A 522 -0.20 -13.59 20.08
C ALA A 522 -0.45 -14.27 18.72
N LEU A 523 -0.18 -15.57 18.55
CA LEU A 523 -0.20 -16.24 17.23
C LEU A 523 -1.56 -16.16 16.52
N ASP A 524 -2.65 -16.06 17.30
CA ASP A 524 -4.02 -15.94 16.79
C ASP A 524 -4.51 -14.51 16.59
N THR A 525 -3.84 -13.52 17.17
CA THR A 525 -4.30 -12.13 17.28
C THR A 525 -3.40 -11.13 16.57
N LEU A 526 -2.15 -11.51 16.31
CA LEU A 526 -1.21 -10.73 15.51
C LEU A 526 -1.68 -10.55 14.05
N THR A 527 -1.11 -9.58 13.36
CA THR A 527 -1.37 -9.26 11.96
C THR A 527 -0.04 -9.19 11.21
N TYR A 528 0.48 -10.35 10.80
CA TYR A 528 1.67 -10.43 9.94
C TYR A 528 1.28 -10.69 8.50
N ARG A 529 1.80 -9.85 7.61
CA ARG A 529 1.42 -9.81 6.21
C ARG A 529 2.63 -9.73 5.30
N GLU A 530 2.63 -10.56 4.26
CA GLU A 530 3.59 -10.48 3.15
C GLU A 530 2.83 -10.24 1.84
N TYR A 531 3.31 -9.32 0.99
CA TYR A 531 2.66 -8.99 -0.28
C TYR A 531 3.68 -8.67 -1.38
N LEU A 532 3.73 -9.49 -2.44
CA LEU A 532 4.62 -9.29 -3.60
C LEU A 532 6.10 -9.04 -3.23
N ASN A 533 6.59 -9.76 -2.23
CA ASN A 533 8.02 -9.81 -1.94
C ASN A 533 8.75 -10.71 -2.94
N ARG A 534 10.05 -10.47 -3.09
CA ARG A 534 10.90 -11.07 -4.14
C ARG A 534 12.23 -11.52 -3.58
N GLY A 535 13.00 -12.27 -4.36
CA GLY A 535 14.31 -12.79 -3.94
C GLY A 535 14.22 -14.13 -3.18
N ALA A 536 15.38 -14.69 -2.87
CA ALA A 536 15.51 -16.06 -2.37
C ALA A 536 14.83 -16.32 -1.02
N GLY A 537 14.70 -15.30 -0.15
CA GLY A 537 14.02 -15.40 1.15
C GLY A 537 12.52 -15.11 1.12
N ALA A 538 11.96 -14.71 -0.03
CA ALA A 538 10.55 -14.32 -0.15
C ALA A 538 9.58 -15.51 -0.34
N GLY A 539 10.08 -16.74 -0.50
CA GLY A 539 9.22 -17.91 -0.67
C GLY A 539 8.32 -18.15 0.54
N THR A 540 7.01 -18.20 0.34
CA THR A 540 6.01 -18.31 1.43
C THR A 540 5.58 -19.75 1.75
N GLU A 541 6.10 -20.72 1.00
CA GLU A 541 5.65 -22.12 1.01
C GLU A 541 5.91 -22.86 2.34
N ASN A 542 6.93 -22.43 3.09
CA ASN A 542 7.33 -23.04 4.37
C ASN A 542 7.17 -22.06 5.54
N ARG A 543 6.37 -21.01 5.35
CA ARG A 543 6.07 -20.05 6.42
C ARG A 543 5.28 -20.71 7.54
N VAL A 544 5.35 -20.11 8.72
CA VAL A 544 4.51 -20.47 9.87
C VAL A 544 3.03 -20.52 9.51
N LYS A 545 2.27 -21.38 10.20
CA LYS A 545 0.82 -21.61 9.98
C LYS A 545 -0.07 -20.89 11.00
N TRP A 546 0.43 -19.84 11.63
CA TRP A 546 -0.31 -19.09 12.65
C TRP A 546 -1.53 -18.39 12.04
N LYS A 547 -2.65 -18.34 12.76
CA LYS A 547 -3.88 -17.67 12.28
C LYS A 547 -3.67 -16.18 12.01
N GLY A 548 -2.78 -15.52 12.75
CA GLY A 548 -2.44 -14.13 12.57
C GLY A 548 -1.53 -13.84 11.35
N TYR A 549 -0.90 -14.86 10.76
CA TYR A 549 -0.09 -14.73 9.55
C TYR A 549 -0.93 -14.95 8.29
N LYS A 550 -0.71 -14.10 7.27
CA LYS A 550 -1.41 -14.22 5.99
C LYS A 550 -0.58 -13.65 4.85
N VAL A 551 -0.45 -14.40 3.76
CA VAL A 551 -0.02 -13.85 2.47
C VAL A 551 -1.17 -13.01 1.92
N ILE A 552 -0.97 -11.70 1.79
CA ILE A 552 -1.97 -10.88 1.13
C ILE A 552 -1.95 -11.28 -0.34
N THR A 553 -3.10 -11.69 -0.85
CA THR A 553 -3.34 -11.72 -2.29
C THR A 553 -4.00 -10.41 -2.72
N ASN A 554 -4.61 -9.71 -1.76
CA ASN A 554 -5.49 -8.56 -1.93
C ASN A 554 -4.81 -7.22 -2.10
N VAL A 555 -4.90 -6.74 -3.33
CA VAL A 555 -4.48 -5.42 -3.81
C VAL A 555 -4.97 -4.37 -2.76
N THR A 556 -6.24 -4.42 -2.34
CA THR A 556 -6.94 -3.44 -1.43
C THR A 556 -6.64 -3.58 0.02
N GLU A 557 -6.55 -4.81 0.52
CA GLU A 557 -6.03 -5.04 1.87
C GLU A 557 -4.63 -4.43 1.97
N ALA A 558 -3.78 -4.63 0.96
CA ALA A 558 -2.47 -4.03 0.96
C ALA A 558 -2.55 -2.48 0.89
N GLN A 559 -3.56 -1.85 0.24
CA GLN A 559 -3.58 -0.38 0.04
C GLN A 559 -3.68 0.36 1.35
N GLN A 560 -4.36 -0.26 2.31
CA GLN A 560 -4.51 0.24 3.66
C GLN A 560 -3.15 0.43 4.36
N TYR A 561 -2.09 -0.26 3.88
CA TYR A 561 -0.73 -0.15 4.42
C TYR A 561 0.18 0.80 3.62
N THR A 562 -0.28 1.45 2.56
CA THR A 562 0.52 2.47 1.84
C THR A 562 0.68 3.75 2.65
N ALA A 563 1.73 4.54 2.39
CA ALA A 563 1.98 5.80 3.09
C ALA A 563 0.77 6.76 3.07
N GLY A 564 0.05 6.83 1.95
CA GLY A 564 -1.13 7.68 1.81
C GLY A 564 -2.28 7.28 2.75
N GLN A 565 -2.49 5.98 2.98
CA GLN A 565 -3.60 5.49 3.80
C GLN A 565 -3.21 5.21 5.25
N PHE A 566 -2.04 4.62 5.49
CA PHE A 566 -1.64 4.14 6.81
C PHE A 566 -1.20 5.27 7.74
N ILE A 567 -0.55 6.30 7.18
CA ILE A 567 -0.03 7.46 7.93
C ILE A 567 -0.58 8.79 7.42
N GLY A 568 -1.66 8.76 6.61
CA GLY A 568 -2.26 9.96 6.04
C GLY A 568 -1.28 10.81 5.22
N GLY A 569 -0.32 10.17 4.54
CA GLY A 569 0.85 10.82 3.94
C GLY A 569 0.53 11.94 2.95
N GLU A 570 -0.65 11.88 2.29
CA GLU A 570 -1.15 12.92 1.38
C GLU A 570 -1.21 14.31 2.04
N GLY A 571 -1.47 14.35 3.35
CA GLY A 571 -1.65 15.60 4.09
C GLY A 571 -0.36 16.25 4.60
N TRP A 572 0.82 15.62 4.49
CA TRP A 572 2.03 16.16 5.12
C TRP A 572 3.36 15.83 4.44
N LEU A 573 3.49 14.69 3.72
CA LEU A 573 4.78 14.27 3.18
C LEU A 573 5.36 15.23 2.13
N SER A 574 4.51 15.88 1.33
CA SER A 574 4.94 16.87 0.32
C SER A 574 5.72 18.05 0.93
N SER A 575 5.35 18.48 2.14
CA SER A 575 6.04 19.60 2.83
C SER A 575 7.39 19.25 3.45
N THR A 576 7.77 17.97 3.43
CA THR A 576 9.08 17.56 3.92
C THR A 576 10.17 17.87 2.90
N GLY A 577 9.83 18.00 1.61
CA GLY A 577 10.79 18.08 0.51
C GLY A 577 11.52 16.76 0.23
N PHE A 578 11.17 15.67 0.91
CA PHE A 578 11.77 14.35 0.71
C PHE A 578 10.99 13.55 -0.35
N PRO A 579 11.64 12.61 -1.06
CA PRO A 579 10.92 11.74 -1.98
C PRO A 579 9.96 10.82 -1.23
N PHE A 580 8.78 10.56 -1.79
CA PHE A 580 7.82 9.60 -1.27
C PHE A 580 6.97 8.99 -2.39
N SER A 581 6.40 7.82 -2.14
CA SER A 581 5.30 7.25 -2.89
C SER A 581 4.12 7.02 -1.95
N LEU A 582 3.00 7.70 -2.23
CA LEU A 582 1.80 7.65 -1.40
C LEU A 582 1.05 6.35 -1.54
N ARG A 583 1.19 5.72 -2.69
CA ARG A 583 0.38 4.60 -3.06
C ARG A 583 1.37 3.50 -3.34
N TYR A 584 1.09 2.65 -4.31
CA TYR A 584 2.10 1.67 -4.64
C TYR A 584 3.15 2.34 -5.47
N GLY A 585 4.32 1.72 -5.48
CA GLY A 585 5.12 1.76 -6.67
C GLY A 585 4.78 0.61 -7.59
N LYS A 586 4.91 0.81 -8.89
CA LYS A 586 4.66 -0.24 -9.89
C LYS A 586 5.58 -1.39 -9.53
N VAL A 587 5.02 -2.60 -9.44
CA VAL A 587 5.79 -3.80 -9.07
C VAL A 587 6.60 -4.19 -10.31
N ASP A 588 6.95 -5.43 -10.54
CA ASP A 588 7.36 -5.86 -11.88
C ASP A 588 6.41 -7.03 -12.14
N GLU A 589 5.51 -6.87 -13.11
CA GLU A 589 4.39 -7.80 -13.39
C GLU A 589 4.92 -9.23 -13.57
N ALA A 590 6.17 -9.36 -14.03
CA ALA A 590 6.86 -10.61 -14.23
C ALA A 590 7.13 -11.40 -12.93
N GLN A 591 7.36 -10.73 -11.80
CA GLN A 591 7.68 -11.40 -10.52
C GLN A 591 6.42 -11.85 -9.78
N ASP A 592 5.30 -11.14 -9.93
CA ASP A 592 3.98 -11.58 -9.47
C ASP A 592 3.49 -12.80 -10.28
N LEU A 593 3.74 -12.81 -11.59
CA LEU A 593 3.42 -13.96 -12.46
C LEU A 593 4.24 -15.22 -12.12
N ALA A 594 5.51 -15.07 -11.74
CA ALA A 594 6.40 -16.19 -11.41
C ALA A 594 6.01 -16.89 -10.10
N LEU A 595 5.64 -16.13 -9.07
CA LEU A 595 5.18 -16.68 -7.78
C LEU A 595 3.81 -17.36 -7.92
N LYS A 596 2.90 -16.78 -8.73
CA LYS A 596 1.62 -17.39 -9.10
C LYS A 596 1.81 -18.72 -9.85
N LYS A 597 2.76 -18.81 -10.79
CA LYS A 597 3.08 -20.06 -11.52
C LYS A 597 3.61 -21.18 -10.62
N LYS A 598 4.49 -20.88 -9.66
CA LYS A 598 5.07 -21.89 -8.73
C LYS A 598 4.00 -22.47 -7.79
N THR A 599 3.08 -21.61 -7.34
CA THR A 599 1.96 -21.97 -6.46
C THR A 599 0.90 -22.78 -7.21
N ARG A 600 0.57 -22.41 -8.47
CA ARG A 600 -0.37 -23.16 -9.33
C ARG A 600 0.12 -24.57 -9.64
N LYS A 601 1.42 -24.76 -9.91
CA LYS A 601 2.00 -26.09 -10.15
C LYS A 601 1.90 -27.01 -8.93
N ARG A 602 2.06 -26.48 -7.71
CA ARG A 602 1.94 -27.25 -6.45
C ARG A 602 0.49 -27.60 -6.14
N LEU A 603 -0.46 -26.72 -6.49
CA LEU A 603 -1.90 -26.95 -6.34
C LEU A 603 -2.41 -28.03 -7.30
N ILE A 604 -1.99 -28.00 -8.58
CA ILE A 604 -2.34 -29.00 -9.60
C ILE A 604 -1.87 -30.41 -9.21
N LEU A 605 -0.69 -30.55 -8.63
CA LEU A 605 -0.17 -31.87 -8.21
C LEU A 605 -1.00 -32.49 -7.07
N LEU A 606 -1.52 -31.64 -6.17
CA LEU A 606 -2.36 -32.05 -5.04
C LEU A 606 -3.81 -32.33 -5.48
N THR A 607 -4.38 -31.55 -6.39
CA THR A 607 -5.73 -31.82 -6.94
C THR A 607 -5.76 -33.07 -7.81
N VAL A 608 -4.73 -33.34 -8.63
CA VAL A 608 -4.67 -34.58 -9.43
C VAL A 608 -4.60 -35.81 -8.52
N SER A 609 -3.80 -35.78 -7.44
CA SER A 609 -3.77 -36.86 -6.46
C SER A 609 -5.10 -37.02 -5.71
N GLY A 610 -5.79 -35.91 -5.42
CA GLY A 610 -7.10 -35.91 -4.77
C GLY A 610 -8.23 -36.45 -5.66
N VAL A 611 -8.24 -36.09 -6.94
CA VAL A 611 -9.25 -36.55 -7.91
C VAL A 611 -9.13 -38.04 -8.18
N ILE A 612 -7.90 -38.57 -8.26
CA ILE A 612 -7.67 -40.02 -8.40
C ILE A 612 -8.19 -40.78 -7.18
N LEU A 613 -7.97 -40.24 -5.97
CA LEU A 613 -8.48 -40.84 -4.73
C LEU A 613 -10.02 -40.83 -4.68
N VAL A 614 -10.64 -39.72 -5.09
CA VAL A 614 -12.11 -39.57 -5.13
C VAL A 614 -12.74 -40.48 -6.19
N ALA A 615 -12.11 -40.64 -7.36
CA ALA A 615 -12.59 -41.55 -8.39
C ALA A 615 -12.61 -43.02 -7.93
N VAL A 616 -11.58 -43.45 -7.18
CA VAL A 616 -11.52 -44.80 -6.59
C VAL A 616 -12.63 -44.99 -5.53
N ILE A 617 -12.92 -43.96 -4.74
CA ILE A 617 -14.00 -44.00 -3.73
C ILE A 617 -15.38 -44.02 -4.41
N ILE A 618 -15.60 -43.22 -5.45
CA ILE A 618 -16.87 -43.19 -6.19
C ILE A 618 -17.13 -44.52 -6.90
N ALA A 619 -16.11 -45.15 -7.50
CA ALA A 619 -16.25 -46.47 -8.10
C ALA A 619 -16.67 -47.54 -7.07
N ALA A 620 -16.13 -47.46 -5.85
CA ALA A 620 -16.52 -48.35 -4.74
C ALA A 620 -17.96 -48.09 -4.26
N VAL A 621 -18.41 -46.83 -4.23
CA VAL A 621 -19.77 -46.45 -3.76
C VAL A 621 -20.85 -46.74 -4.82
N VAL A 622 -20.57 -46.52 -6.11
CA VAL A 622 -21.55 -46.79 -7.19
C VAL A 622 -21.85 -48.29 -7.32
N ALA A 623 -20.88 -49.17 -7.03
CA ALA A 623 -21.13 -50.61 -6.95
C ALA A 623 -22.11 -50.99 -5.82
N THR A 624 -22.22 -50.16 -4.76
CA THR A 624 -23.12 -50.41 -3.62
C THR A 624 -24.51 -49.78 -3.75
N VAL A 625 -24.68 -48.73 -4.56
CA VAL A 625 -25.90 -47.89 -4.56
C VAL A 625 -26.91 -48.23 -5.68
N VAL A 626 -26.51 -49.01 -6.69
CA VAL A 626 -27.45 -49.49 -7.75
C VAL A 626 -28.51 -50.49 -7.21
N HIS A 627 -28.46 -50.85 -5.92
CA HIS A 627 -29.37 -51.82 -5.33
C HIS A 627 -30.64 -51.27 -4.65
N ASN A 628 -31.03 -49.99 -4.77
CA ASN A 628 -32.35 -49.62 -4.25
C ASN A 628 -33.11 -48.48 -4.96
N LYS A 629 -34.38 -48.80 -5.21
CA LYS A 629 -35.38 -48.23 -6.12
C LYS A 629 -36.16 -47.00 -5.58
N ASN A 630 -36.58 -46.14 -6.53
CA ASN A 630 -37.91 -45.53 -6.77
C ASN A 630 -38.83 -45.06 -5.61
N LYS A 631 -39.35 -43.80 -5.70
CA LYS A 631 -40.76 -43.44 -6.06
C LYS A 631 -41.13 -41.93 -5.86
N ASN A 632 -42.01 -41.46 -6.77
CA ASN A 632 -42.92 -40.28 -6.93
C ASN A 632 -43.54 -39.64 -5.63
N SER A 633 -44.19 -38.46 -5.52
CA SER A 633 -44.98 -37.52 -6.39
C SER A 633 -45.29 -36.14 -5.71
N SER A 634 -45.88 -35.21 -6.49
CA SER A 634 -46.42 -33.82 -6.39
C SER A 634 -47.36 -33.30 -5.25
N GLU A 635 -47.40 -31.96 -4.96
CA GLU A 635 -48.54 -30.98 -5.15
C GLU A 635 -48.40 -29.52 -4.54
N SER A 636 -48.88 -28.51 -5.33
CA SER A 636 -49.59 -27.19 -5.14
C SER A 636 -49.18 -25.92 -4.29
N THR A 637 -49.00 -24.77 -5.02
CA THR A 637 -49.35 -23.28 -4.95
C THR A 637 -49.80 -22.49 -3.67
N PRO A 638 -49.95 -21.11 -3.66
CA PRO A 638 -49.20 -19.93 -4.22
C PRO A 638 -48.99 -18.77 -3.18
N SER A 639 -47.97 -17.90 -3.15
CA SER A 639 -47.69 -16.71 -4.00
C SER A 639 -46.63 -15.84 -3.28
N SER A 640 -45.66 -15.29 -4.02
CA SER A 640 -44.69 -14.28 -3.56
C SER A 640 -44.25 -13.42 -4.79
N PRO A 641 -43.53 -12.29 -4.64
CA PRO A 641 -43.49 -11.13 -5.57
C PRO A 641 -43.06 -11.45 -7.02
N PRO A 642 -43.29 -10.54 -8.01
CA PRO A 642 -43.13 -10.85 -9.44
C PRO A 642 -41.71 -11.32 -9.78
N GLU A 643 -41.60 -12.49 -10.41
CA GLU A 643 -40.34 -13.02 -10.96
C GLU A 643 -39.84 -12.16 -12.13
N LEU A 644 -38.53 -11.86 -12.15
CA LEU A 644 -37.85 -11.23 -13.29
C LEU A 644 -37.83 -12.19 -14.49
N THR A 645 -38.42 -11.80 -15.62
CA THR A 645 -38.31 -12.56 -16.87
C THR A 645 -37.00 -12.24 -17.62
N PRO A 646 -36.42 -13.20 -18.38
CA PRO A 646 -35.21 -12.98 -19.20
C PRO A 646 -35.34 -11.83 -20.20
N SER A 647 -36.51 -11.67 -20.83
CA SER A 647 -36.77 -10.56 -21.76
C SER A 647 -36.74 -9.19 -21.07
N THR A 648 -37.19 -9.11 -19.81
CA THR A 648 -37.13 -7.89 -19.00
C THR A 648 -35.70 -7.59 -18.54
N SER A 649 -34.89 -8.63 -18.26
CA SER A 649 -33.47 -8.48 -17.91
C SER A 649 -32.64 -7.98 -19.09
N LEU A 650 -32.85 -8.54 -20.29
CA LEU A 650 -32.17 -8.06 -21.50
C LEU A 650 -32.58 -6.61 -21.86
N LYS A 651 -33.88 -6.26 -21.76
CA LYS A 651 -34.32 -4.87 -21.94
C LYS A 651 -33.69 -3.92 -20.91
N THR A 652 -33.51 -4.38 -19.67
CA THR A 652 -32.85 -3.59 -18.62
C THR A 652 -31.36 -3.41 -18.88
N ILE A 653 -30.69 -4.41 -19.49
CA ILE A 653 -29.27 -4.29 -19.85
C ILE A 653 -29.06 -3.41 -21.07
N CYS A 654 -29.92 -3.53 -22.07
CA CYS A 654 -29.81 -2.70 -23.26
C CYS A 654 -30.29 -1.26 -23.04
N SER A 655 -31.13 -0.98 -22.04
CA SER A 655 -31.59 0.39 -21.77
C SER A 655 -30.48 1.34 -21.32
N VAL A 656 -29.34 0.83 -20.82
CA VAL A 656 -28.21 1.68 -20.41
C VAL A 656 -27.29 2.05 -21.58
N THR A 657 -27.50 1.45 -22.76
CA THR A 657 -26.66 1.63 -23.94
C THR A 657 -27.15 2.77 -24.81
N ARG A 658 -26.26 3.27 -25.69
CA ARG A 658 -26.56 4.36 -26.61
C ARG A 658 -27.50 3.91 -27.74
N TYR A 659 -27.46 2.63 -28.08
CA TYR A 659 -28.29 2.02 -29.12
C TYR A 659 -29.08 0.85 -28.54
N PRO A 660 -30.14 1.11 -27.75
CA PRO A 660 -30.86 0.08 -26.99
C PRO A 660 -31.56 -0.95 -27.88
N GLU A 661 -32.13 -0.52 -29.01
CA GLU A 661 -32.78 -1.41 -29.98
C GLU A 661 -31.77 -2.31 -30.71
N SER A 662 -30.65 -1.72 -31.16
CA SER A 662 -29.54 -2.45 -31.79
C SER A 662 -28.92 -3.47 -30.81
N CYS A 663 -28.74 -3.09 -29.54
CA CYS A 663 -28.32 -3.99 -28.45
C CYS A 663 -29.31 -5.13 -28.23
N PHE A 664 -30.61 -4.83 -28.12
CA PHE A 664 -31.63 -5.85 -27.85
C PHE A 664 -31.74 -6.84 -29.01
N HIS A 665 -31.83 -6.33 -30.24
CA HIS A 665 -32.02 -7.15 -31.43
C HIS A 665 -30.83 -8.06 -31.71
N SER A 666 -29.60 -7.53 -31.62
CA SER A 666 -28.37 -8.31 -31.86
C SER A 666 -28.16 -9.41 -30.83
N ILE A 667 -28.36 -9.14 -29.54
CA ILE A 667 -28.19 -10.13 -28.48
C ILE A 667 -29.34 -11.15 -28.46
N SER A 668 -30.59 -10.73 -28.70
CA SER A 668 -31.76 -11.63 -28.66
C SER A 668 -31.71 -12.76 -29.69
N LYS A 669 -30.99 -12.55 -30.80
CA LYS A 669 -30.81 -13.56 -31.86
C LYS A 669 -29.87 -14.70 -31.46
N LEU A 670 -29.08 -14.52 -30.40
CA LEU A 670 -28.15 -15.54 -29.94
C LEU A 670 -28.87 -16.61 -29.09
N PRO A 671 -28.54 -17.90 -29.26
CA PRO A 671 -29.26 -19.01 -28.62
C PRO A 671 -29.15 -19.05 -27.08
N SER A 672 -28.23 -18.29 -26.48
CA SER A 672 -28.04 -18.18 -25.03
C SER A 672 -28.58 -16.89 -24.41
N SER A 673 -29.36 -16.11 -25.16
CA SER A 673 -29.91 -14.81 -24.73
C SER A 673 -31.06 -14.90 -23.72
N ASN A 674 -31.65 -16.09 -23.54
CA ASN A 674 -32.71 -16.37 -22.59
C ASN A 674 -32.18 -16.56 -21.15
N THR A 675 -31.48 -15.54 -20.65
CA THR A 675 -30.87 -15.51 -19.31
C THR A 675 -31.16 -14.20 -18.60
N THR A 676 -31.20 -14.24 -17.27
CA THR A 676 -31.25 -13.05 -16.41
C THR A 676 -29.86 -12.67 -15.86
N ASP A 677 -28.80 -13.43 -16.21
CA ASP A 677 -27.42 -13.20 -15.74
C ASP A 677 -26.72 -12.09 -16.56
N PRO A 678 -26.40 -10.94 -15.94
CA PRO A 678 -25.80 -9.78 -16.60
C PRO A 678 -24.40 -10.02 -17.15
N GLU A 679 -23.61 -10.94 -16.57
CA GLU A 679 -22.29 -11.28 -17.09
C GLU A 679 -22.39 -12.07 -18.40
N ILE A 680 -23.39 -12.97 -18.49
CA ILE A 680 -23.65 -13.73 -19.72
C ILE A 680 -24.16 -12.79 -20.81
N LEU A 681 -25.07 -11.86 -20.48
CA LEU A 681 -25.58 -10.87 -21.43
C LEU A 681 -24.46 -9.93 -21.96
N PHE A 682 -23.47 -9.60 -21.14
CA PHE A 682 -22.28 -8.85 -21.59
C PHE A 682 -21.31 -9.69 -22.43
N LYS A 683 -21.09 -10.98 -22.14
CA LYS A 683 -20.32 -11.86 -23.04
C LYS A 683 -20.98 -11.98 -24.41
N LEU A 684 -22.30 -12.07 -24.43
CA LEU A 684 -23.07 -12.10 -25.67
C LEU A 684 -22.93 -10.78 -26.44
N SER A 685 -22.88 -9.62 -25.76
CA SER A 685 -22.64 -8.34 -26.42
C SER A 685 -21.23 -8.23 -27.01
N LEU A 686 -20.21 -8.83 -26.39
CA LEU A 686 -18.84 -8.89 -26.94
C LEU A 686 -18.74 -9.80 -28.16
N LYS A 687 -19.44 -10.95 -28.10
CA LYS A 687 -19.47 -11.90 -29.22
C LYS A 687 -20.09 -11.30 -30.48
N VAL A 688 -21.16 -10.50 -30.34
CA VAL A 688 -21.76 -9.76 -31.46
C VAL A 688 -20.71 -8.88 -32.18
N ILE A 689 -19.79 -8.25 -31.45
CA ILE A 689 -18.75 -7.40 -32.05
C ILE A 689 -17.70 -8.24 -32.78
N ILE A 690 -17.21 -9.31 -32.13
CA ILE A 690 -16.17 -10.17 -32.72
C ILE A 690 -16.69 -10.84 -33.98
N ASP A 691 -17.89 -11.41 -33.95
CA ASP A 691 -18.48 -12.07 -35.13
C ASP A 691 -18.66 -11.06 -36.29
N GLU A 692 -18.97 -9.79 -36.00
CA GLU A 692 -19.07 -8.72 -37.01
C GLU A 692 -17.71 -8.32 -37.59
N LEU A 693 -16.68 -8.15 -36.74
CA LEU A 693 -15.34 -7.76 -37.18
C LEU A 693 -14.57 -8.88 -37.89
N ASP A 694 -14.69 -10.12 -37.41
CA ASP A 694 -14.06 -11.29 -38.02
C ASP A 694 -14.62 -11.49 -39.44
N GLY A 695 -15.93 -11.29 -39.62
CA GLY A 695 -16.60 -11.33 -40.92
C GLY A 695 -16.12 -10.31 -41.95
N ILE A 696 -15.44 -9.23 -41.51
CA ILE A 696 -14.95 -8.15 -42.38
C ILE A 696 -13.41 -7.99 -42.34
N SER A 697 -12.70 -8.84 -41.61
CA SER A 697 -11.25 -8.75 -41.40
C SER A 697 -10.43 -8.84 -42.70
N ASP A 698 -10.83 -9.71 -43.63
CA ASP A 698 -10.19 -9.87 -44.94
C ASP A 698 -10.63 -8.80 -45.97
N LEU A 699 -11.62 -7.95 -45.64
CA LEU A 699 -12.21 -7.02 -46.59
C LEU A 699 -11.19 -5.98 -47.11
N PRO A 700 -10.35 -5.33 -46.28
CA PRO A 700 -9.38 -4.35 -46.77
C PRO A 700 -8.37 -4.93 -47.75
N ASP A 701 -7.91 -6.17 -47.54
CA ASP A 701 -6.97 -6.86 -48.44
C ASP A 701 -7.61 -7.26 -49.77
N LYS A 702 -8.89 -7.63 -49.76
CA LYS A 702 -9.67 -7.90 -50.98
C LYS A 702 -9.85 -6.61 -51.78
N LEU A 703 -10.30 -5.56 -51.11
CA LEU A 703 -10.48 -4.22 -51.67
C LEU A 703 -9.16 -3.62 -52.20
N SER A 704 -8.03 -3.89 -51.55
CA SER A 704 -6.71 -3.43 -51.98
C SER A 704 -6.26 -4.06 -53.31
N LYS A 705 -6.76 -5.26 -53.66
CA LYS A 705 -6.46 -5.92 -54.93
C LYS A 705 -7.34 -5.45 -56.09
N GLU A 706 -8.43 -4.74 -55.77
CA GLU A 706 -9.39 -4.20 -56.75
C GLU A 706 -9.01 -2.81 -57.26
N THR A 707 -7.95 -2.20 -56.71
CA THR A 707 -7.47 -0.88 -57.10
C THR A 707 -5.97 -0.91 -57.38
N GLU A 708 -5.53 -0.17 -58.39
CA GLU A 708 -4.12 0.05 -58.70
C GLU A 708 -3.57 1.33 -58.05
N ASP A 709 -4.42 2.11 -57.34
CA ASP A 709 -4.00 3.34 -56.69
C ASP A 709 -3.23 3.06 -55.40
N GLU A 710 -1.93 3.35 -55.44
CA GLU A 710 -1.02 3.10 -54.32
C GLU A 710 -1.42 3.82 -53.02
N ARG A 711 -2.12 4.96 -53.09
CA ARG A 711 -2.59 5.70 -51.90
C ARG A 711 -3.83 5.05 -51.31
N ILE A 712 -4.78 4.57 -52.13
CA ILE A 712 -5.91 3.77 -51.64
C ILE A 712 -5.39 2.46 -51.03
N GLN A 713 -4.49 1.76 -51.72
CA GLN A 713 -3.89 0.53 -51.21
C GLN A 713 -3.22 0.77 -49.85
N SER A 714 -2.50 1.89 -49.70
CA SER A 714 -1.87 2.24 -48.43
C SER A 714 -2.90 2.54 -47.33
N ALA A 715 -3.99 3.27 -47.61
CA ALA A 715 -5.04 3.53 -46.62
C ALA A 715 -5.81 2.26 -46.23
N LEU A 716 -6.12 1.38 -47.20
CA LEU A 716 -6.76 0.09 -46.94
C LEU A 716 -5.85 -0.82 -46.10
N ARG A 717 -4.53 -0.81 -46.35
CA ARG A 717 -3.57 -1.51 -45.51
C ARG A 717 -3.54 -0.97 -44.09
N VAL A 718 -3.64 0.35 -43.90
CA VAL A 718 -3.77 0.95 -42.56
C VAL A 718 -5.04 0.47 -41.87
N CYS A 719 -6.17 0.47 -42.57
CA CYS A 719 -7.43 -0.06 -42.06
C CYS A 719 -7.39 -1.54 -41.69
N GLY A 720 -6.80 -2.40 -42.54
CA GLY A 720 -6.63 -3.83 -42.25
C GLY A 720 -5.87 -4.05 -40.95
N ASN A 721 -4.77 -3.32 -40.75
CA ASN A 721 -4.01 -3.39 -39.51
C ASN A 721 -4.83 -2.95 -38.29
N LEU A 722 -5.65 -1.91 -38.42
CA LEU A 722 -6.48 -1.39 -37.33
C LEU A 722 -7.66 -2.32 -36.99
N ILE A 723 -8.23 -3.01 -37.97
CA ILE A 723 -9.27 -4.03 -37.73
C ILE A 723 -8.67 -5.24 -36.99
N GLU A 724 -7.47 -5.67 -37.38
CA GLU A 724 -6.75 -6.73 -36.65
C GLU A 724 -6.43 -6.30 -35.21
N ASP A 725 -5.97 -5.06 -35.00
CA ASP A 725 -5.70 -4.52 -33.66
C ASP A 725 -6.99 -4.45 -32.82
N ALA A 726 -8.12 -4.04 -33.43
CA ALA A 726 -9.43 -4.02 -32.79
C ALA A 726 -9.92 -5.40 -32.36
N LEU A 727 -9.74 -6.42 -33.22
CA LEU A 727 -10.05 -7.82 -32.94
C LEU A 727 -9.18 -8.38 -31.82
N ASP A 728 -7.87 -8.08 -31.82
CA ASP A 728 -6.95 -8.49 -30.76
C ASP A 728 -7.40 -7.91 -29.40
N ARG A 729 -7.78 -6.63 -29.35
CA ARG A 729 -8.31 -5.97 -28.13
C ARG A 729 -9.64 -6.58 -27.66
N LEU A 730 -10.52 -6.98 -28.56
CA LEU A 730 -11.80 -7.61 -28.21
C LEU A 730 -11.61 -9.05 -27.72
N ASN A 731 -10.68 -9.79 -28.32
CA ASN A 731 -10.29 -11.11 -27.86
C ASN A 731 -9.61 -11.06 -26.49
N ASP A 732 -8.82 -10.02 -26.23
CA ASP A 732 -8.29 -9.72 -24.90
C ASP A 732 -9.44 -9.43 -23.92
N THR A 733 -10.48 -8.73 -24.35
CA THR A 733 -11.68 -8.41 -23.55
C THR A 733 -12.50 -9.67 -23.21
N VAL A 734 -12.74 -10.56 -24.18
CA VAL A 734 -13.45 -11.85 -23.96
C VAL A 734 -12.61 -12.80 -23.11
N SER A 735 -11.31 -12.88 -23.36
CA SER A 735 -10.39 -13.68 -22.54
C SER A 735 -10.38 -13.18 -21.09
N ALA A 736 -10.45 -11.87 -20.90
CA ALA A 736 -10.60 -11.24 -19.60
C ALA A 736 -11.99 -11.37 -18.99
N MET A 737 -12.98 -11.94 -19.68
CA MET A 737 -14.32 -12.30 -19.19
C MET A 737 -14.45 -13.79 -18.85
N ASP A 738 -13.70 -14.67 -19.52
CA ASP A 738 -13.82 -16.13 -19.41
C ASP A 738 -12.93 -16.80 -18.36
N ALA A 739 -11.93 -16.11 -17.82
CA ALA A 739 -10.98 -16.72 -16.88
C ALA A 739 -11.62 -17.22 -15.56
N PRO A 740 -11.50 -18.54 -15.21
CA PRO A 740 -12.03 -19.10 -13.97
C PRO A 740 -10.97 -19.33 -12.85
N GLU A 741 -11.51 -19.50 -11.63
CA GLU A 741 -11.02 -20.23 -10.43
C GLU A 741 -10.35 -19.49 -9.24
N ASP A 742 -11.15 -19.21 -8.21
CA ASP A 742 -11.12 -19.99 -6.95
C ASP A 742 -12.50 -19.90 -6.27
N GLY A 743 -13.26 -20.99 -6.26
CA GLY A 743 -14.36 -21.40 -5.34
C GLY A 743 -15.44 -20.44 -4.79
N SER A 744 -15.36 -19.11 -4.94
CA SER A 744 -16.27 -18.13 -4.36
C SER A 744 -16.84 -17.19 -5.44
N LYS A 745 -18.15 -17.31 -5.70
CA LYS A 745 -19.07 -16.46 -6.48
C LYS A 745 -18.53 -15.72 -7.74
N LYS A 746 -19.14 -16.04 -8.90
CA LYS A 746 -19.13 -15.33 -10.20
C LYS A 746 -19.34 -13.82 -10.06
N THR A 747 -18.30 -13.02 -9.86
CA THR A 747 -18.44 -11.55 -9.85
C THR A 747 -17.18 -10.89 -10.42
N LEU A 748 -17.33 -10.18 -11.54
CA LEU A 748 -16.29 -9.34 -12.15
C LEU A 748 -15.71 -8.33 -11.14
N ASN A 749 -14.38 -8.24 -11.07
CA ASN A 749 -13.72 -7.27 -10.20
C ASN A 749 -13.44 -5.96 -10.92
N SER A 750 -13.26 -4.89 -10.14
CA SER A 750 -13.12 -3.54 -10.66
C SER A 750 -11.89 -3.37 -11.60
N SER A 751 -10.79 -4.14 -11.38
CA SER A 751 -9.60 -4.16 -12.27
C SER A 751 -9.92 -4.61 -13.67
N ARG A 752 -10.53 -5.79 -13.78
CA ARG A 752 -10.98 -6.34 -15.05
C ARG A 752 -11.95 -5.38 -15.71
N ILE A 753 -12.88 -4.79 -14.97
CA ILE A 753 -13.81 -3.78 -15.52
C ILE A 753 -13.06 -2.55 -16.10
N HIS A 754 -11.91 -2.16 -15.55
CA HIS A 754 -11.11 -1.06 -16.12
C HIS A 754 -10.31 -1.48 -17.35
N ASP A 755 -9.77 -2.70 -17.37
CA ASP A 755 -9.06 -3.23 -18.53
C ASP A 755 -10.03 -3.46 -19.70
N LEU A 756 -11.19 -4.06 -19.42
CA LEU A 756 -12.30 -4.21 -20.36
C LEU A 756 -12.74 -2.86 -20.94
N LYS A 757 -12.83 -1.80 -20.11
CA LYS A 757 -13.10 -0.44 -20.60
C LYS A 757 -11.97 0.11 -21.46
N THR A 758 -10.72 -0.10 -21.04
CA THR A 758 -9.53 0.41 -21.75
C THR A 758 -9.43 -0.20 -23.15
N TRP A 759 -9.60 -1.52 -23.27
CA TRP A 759 -9.54 -2.19 -24.56
C TRP A 759 -10.75 -1.90 -25.44
N LEU A 760 -11.98 -1.90 -24.90
CA LEU A 760 -13.17 -1.51 -25.67
C LEU A 760 -13.11 -0.06 -26.17
N SER A 761 -12.56 0.87 -25.38
CA SER A 761 -12.34 2.25 -25.84
C SER A 761 -11.28 2.33 -26.93
N ALA A 762 -10.22 1.52 -26.85
CA ALA A 762 -9.19 1.47 -27.88
C ALA A 762 -9.70 0.82 -29.19
N THR A 763 -10.56 -0.20 -29.13
CA THR A 763 -11.26 -0.76 -30.30
C THR A 763 -12.08 0.30 -31.05
N VAL A 764 -12.79 1.19 -30.34
CA VAL A 764 -13.50 2.32 -30.98
C VAL A 764 -12.52 3.28 -31.66
N THR A 765 -11.37 3.53 -31.03
CA THR A 765 -10.33 4.41 -31.59
C THR A 765 -9.71 3.82 -32.86
N ASP A 766 -9.52 2.50 -32.91
CA ASP A 766 -8.99 1.81 -34.09
C ASP A 766 -9.98 1.89 -35.27
N HIS A 767 -11.30 1.77 -35.01
CA HIS A 767 -12.33 1.97 -36.04
C HIS A 767 -12.32 3.40 -36.60
N GLU A 768 -12.27 4.41 -35.71
CA GLU A 768 -12.23 5.83 -36.11
C GLU A 768 -10.96 6.15 -36.91
N THR A 769 -9.80 5.65 -36.46
CA THR A 769 -8.51 5.87 -37.14
C THR A 769 -8.48 5.22 -38.53
N CYS A 770 -9.17 4.09 -38.71
CA CYS A 770 -9.33 3.48 -40.03
C CYS A 770 -10.16 4.39 -40.94
N PHE A 771 -11.30 4.91 -40.45
CA PHE A 771 -12.10 5.85 -41.23
C PHE A 771 -11.33 7.12 -41.59
N ASP A 772 -10.54 7.66 -40.66
CA ASP A 772 -9.68 8.82 -40.90
C ASP A 772 -8.64 8.54 -41.99
N ALA A 773 -7.98 7.38 -41.99
CA ALA A 773 -7.01 7.02 -43.03
C ALA A 773 -7.64 6.95 -44.42
N ILE A 774 -8.90 6.54 -44.51
CA ILE A 774 -9.69 6.54 -45.75
C ILE A 774 -10.12 7.97 -46.13
N ASP A 775 -10.56 8.76 -45.15
CA ASP A 775 -11.04 10.13 -45.36
C ASP A 775 -9.92 11.13 -45.65
N GLU A 776 -8.69 10.88 -45.22
CA GLU A 776 -7.52 11.69 -45.58
C GLU A 776 -7.27 11.69 -47.09
N LEU A 777 -7.59 10.59 -47.78
CA LEU A 777 -7.53 10.52 -49.25
C LEU A 777 -8.58 11.41 -49.93
N ALA A 778 -9.66 11.78 -49.23
CA ALA A 778 -10.75 12.60 -49.75
C ALA A 778 -10.39 14.08 -49.89
N GLN A 779 -9.34 14.55 -49.20
CA GLN A 779 -9.03 15.98 -49.12
C GLN A 779 -8.46 16.54 -50.44
N ASN A 780 -7.90 15.69 -51.31
CA ASN A 780 -7.49 16.06 -52.66
C ASN A 780 -8.13 15.13 -53.69
N LYS A 781 -9.26 15.58 -54.25
CA LYS A 781 -10.16 14.98 -55.26
C LYS A 781 -11.29 14.11 -54.66
N THR A 782 -12.52 14.56 -54.95
CA THR A 782 -13.82 13.87 -54.79
C THR A 782 -13.90 12.46 -55.41
N GLU A 783 -12.85 11.99 -56.05
CA GLU A 783 -12.72 10.71 -56.75
C GLU A 783 -12.57 9.52 -55.76
N TYR A 784 -11.97 9.74 -54.58
CA TYR A 784 -11.64 8.66 -53.64
C TYR A 784 -12.62 8.51 -52.47
N ALA A 785 -13.18 9.63 -52.00
CA ALA A 785 -14.15 9.67 -50.90
C ALA A 785 -15.46 8.90 -51.19
N ASN A 786 -15.82 8.85 -52.48
CA ASN A 786 -17.03 8.21 -52.98
C ASN A 786 -16.74 6.95 -53.81
N SER A 787 -15.50 6.44 -53.79
CA SER A 787 -15.21 5.18 -54.44
C SER A 787 -16.04 4.08 -53.76
N THR A 788 -16.63 3.19 -54.57
CA THR A 788 -17.44 2.07 -54.06
C THR A 788 -16.67 1.26 -53.00
N ILE A 789 -15.36 1.15 -53.18
CA ILE A 789 -14.42 0.46 -52.29
C ILE A 789 -14.41 1.07 -50.88
N THR A 790 -14.26 2.39 -50.76
CA THR A 790 -14.18 3.07 -49.46
C THR A 790 -15.52 3.13 -48.75
N GLN A 791 -16.63 3.26 -49.49
CA GLN A 791 -17.98 3.18 -48.92
C GLN A 791 -18.36 1.78 -48.45
N GLN A 792 -17.93 0.73 -49.17
CA GLN A 792 -18.15 -0.65 -48.77
C GLN A 792 -17.49 -0.96 -47.43
N LEU A 793 -16.25 -0.52 -47.22
CA LEU A 793 -15.54 -0.73 -45.96
C LEU A 793 -16.17 0.03 -44.78
N LYS A 794 -16.57 1.30 -44.99
CA LYS A 794 -17.25 2.10 -43.96
C LYS A 794 -18.61 1.54 -43.57
N SER A 795 -19.40 1.11 -44.56
CA SER A 795 -20.70 0.48 -44.33
C SER A 795 -20.54 -0.82 -43.54
N ALA A 796 -19.54 -1.64 -43.90
CA ALA A 796 -19.25 -2.90 -43.23
C ALA A 796 -18.81 -2.71 -41.76
N MET A 797 -18.11 -1.62 -41.42
CA MET A 797 -17.63 -1.36 -40.05
C MET A 797 -18.61 -0.57 -39.15
N SER A 798 -19.69 -0.02 -39.72
CA SER A 798 -20.65 0.82 -38.99
C SER A 798 -21.34 0.06 -37.85
N SER A 799 -21.79 -1.16 -38.09
CA SER A 799 -22.45 -2.02 -37.09
C SER A 799 -21.51 -2.37 -35.93
N SER A 800 -20.24 -2.69 -36.22
CA SER A 800 -19.24 -3.02 -35.21
C SER A 800 -18.98 -1.85 -34.24
N THR A 801 -19.01 -0.62 -34.75
CA THR A 801 -18.86 0.59 -33.92
C THR A 801 -20.03 0.77 -32.95
N GLU A 802 -21.27 0.53 -33.40
CA GLU A 802 -22.44 0.56 -32.52
C GLU A 802 -22.41 -0.54 -31.45
N PHE A 803 -22.04 -1.77 -31.83
CA PHE A 803 -21.96 -2.90 -30.92
C PHE A 803 -20.86 -2.72 -29.86
N THR A 804 -19.71 -2.15 -30.25
CA THR A 804 -18.61 -1.81 -29.32
C THR A 804 -19.04 -0.75 -28.32
N SER A 805 -19.76 0.29 -28.78
CA SER A 805 -20.34 1.32 -27.93
C SER A 805 -21.36 0.76 -26.93
N ASN A 806 -22.19 -0.19 -27.36
CA ASN A 806 -23.16 -0.86 -26.49
C ASN A 806 -22.46 -1.69 -25.40
N SER A 807 -21.46 -2.50 -25.75
CA SER A 807 -20.68 -3.29 -24.79
C SER A 807 -19.94 -2.40 -23.78
N LEU A 808 -19.36 -1.27 -24.24
CA LEU A 808 -18.70 -0.31 -23.35
C LEU A 808 -19.67 0.31 -22.33
N ALA A 809 -20.92 0.57 -22.72
CA ALA A 809 -21.95 1.10 -21.82
C ALA A 809 -22.41 0.05 -20.79
N ILE A 810 -22.56 -1.22 -21.20
CA ILE A 810 -22.96 -2.34 -20.32
C ILE A 810 -21.89 -2.58 -19.23
N VAL A 811 -20.61 -2.66 -19.60
CA VAL A 811 -19.52 -2.87 -18.63
C VAL A 811 -19.35 -1.66 -17.69
N SER A 812 -19.74 -0.47 -18.16
CA SER A 812 -19.61 0.77 -17.40
C SER A 812 -20.69 0.98 -16.35
N LYS A 813 -21.95 0.64 -16.66
CA LYS A 813 -23.10 0.97 -15.80
C LYS A 813 -23.65 -0.22 -15.04
N ILE A 814 -23.63 -1.42 -15.62
CA ILE A 814 -24.35 -2.57 -15.07
C ILE A 814 -23.41 -3.54 -14.37
N LEU A 815 -22.32 -3.95 -15.01
CA LEU A 815 -21.37 -4.85 -14.36
C LEU A 815 -20.60 -4.17 -13.22
N ALA A 816 -20.36 -2.87 -13.34
CA ALA A 816 -19.85 -2.06 -12.23
C ALA A 816 -20.82 -2.04 -11.04
N ALA A 817 -22.11 -1.79 -11.28
CA ALA A 817 -23.14 -1.73 -10.22
C ALA A 817 -23.40 -3.10 -9.56
N ILE A 818 -23.32 -4.19 -10.33
CA ILE A 818 -23.54 -5.56 -9.83
C ILE A 818 -22.30 -6.08 -9.09
N SER A 819 -21.10 -5.67 -9.49
CA SER A 819 -19.87 -5.92 -8.72
C SER A 819 -19.85 -5.24 -7.34
N ASP A 820 -20.68 -4.20 -7.12
CA ASP A 820 -20.76 -3.48 -5.84
C ASP A 820 -21.70 -4.16 -4.80
N PHE A 821 -22.59 -5.08 -5.21
CA PHE A 821 -23.55 -5.78 -4.32
C PHE A 821 -23.09 -7.18 -3.83
N GLY A 822 -21.96 -7.71 -4.32
CA GLY A 822 -21.38 -9.00 -3.93
C GLY A 822 -19.97 -8.86 -3.32
N ILE A 823 -19.86 -8.30 -2.11
CA ILE A 823 -18.55 -7.90 -1.55
C ILE A 823 -17.80 -9.11 -0.95
N PRO A 824 -16.55 -9.38 -1.39
CA PRO A 824 -15.41 -8.99 -0.56
C PRO A 824 -14.39 -8.18 -1.36
N ILE A 825 -14.10 -6.98 -0.83
CA ILE A 825 -12.86 -6.20 -0.93
C ILE A 825 -11.98 -6.62 -2.11
N ARG A 826 -11.91 -5.85 -3.22
CA ARG A 826 -10.65 -5.30 -3.78
C ARG A 826 -10.82 -4.04 -4.67
N ARG A 827 -10.63 -2.78 -4.21
CA ARG A 827 -9.71 -1.88 -4.97
C ARG A 827 -8.78 -0.93 -4.18
N ARG A 828 -7.51 -1.31 -4.27
CA ARG A 828 -6.28 -0.55 -4.50
C ARG A 828 -6.32 -0.22 -6.00
N LEU A 829 -6.04 0.98 -6.50
CA LEU A 829 -4.78 1.68 -6.35
C LEU A 829 -4.91 3.00 -7.11
N LEU A 830 -4.74 4.13 -6.45
CA LEU A 830 -4.63 5.40 -7.15
C LEU A 830 -3.10 5.60 -7.28
N MET A 831 -2.48 5.29 -8.41
CA MET A 831 -1.06 5.61 -8.67
C MET A 831 -1.05 6.43 -9.93
N SER A 832 -0.26 7.47 -10.14
CA SER A 832 0.76 8.26 -9.41
C SER A 832 1.44 9.08 -10.54
N PRO A 833 2.30 10.10 -10.36
CA PRO A 833 3.45 10.19 -11.24
C PRO A 833 4.49 9.14 -10.80
N GLU A 834 4.12 7.87 -10.95
CA GLU A 834 5.06 6.75 -11.05
C GLU A 834 4.91 6.14 -12.45
N THR A 835 6.04 6.11 -13.14
CA THR A 835 6.27 5.51 -14.46
C THR A 835 5.83 4.03 -14.52
N PRO A 836 5.16 3.56 -15.62
CA PRO A 836 4.65 2.19 -15.90
C PRO A 836 5.50 0.96 -15.56
N GLU A 837 4.87 -0.16 -15.17
CA GLU A 837 5.52 -1.37 -14.59
C GLU A 837 6.50 -2.05 -15.55
N TRP A 838 6.16 -2.01 -16.82
CA TRP A 838 6.97 -2.48 -17.94
C TRP A 838 8.04 -1.45 -18.36
N ALA A 839 7.93 -0.20 -17.89
CA ALA A 839 8.91 0.87 -18.07
C ALA A 839 9.71 1.11 -16.79
N THR A 840 10.77 0.32 -16.62
CA THR A 840 11.54 0.34 -15.39
C THR A 840 12.17 1.72 -15.14
N ARG A 841 11.91 2.32 -13.97
CA ARG A 841 12.58 3.54 -13.45
C ARG A 841 14.13 3.42 -13.53
N ARG A 842 14.65 2.20 -13.48
CA ARG A 842 16.07 1.83 -13.61
C ARG A 842 16.63 2.02 -15.03
N LEU A 843 15.80 1.89 -16.06
CA LEU A 843 16.19 2.16 -17.46
C LEU A 843 16.20 3.67 -17.72
N LEU A 844 15.28 4.42 -17.10
CA LEU A 844 15.18 5.88 -17.21
C LEU A 844 16.18 6.64 -16.33
N GLN A 845 16.83 5.99 -15.35
CA GLN A 845 17.72 6.65 -14.37
C GLN A 845 19.15 6.05 -14.33
N ALA A 846 19.46 5.04 -15.14
CA ALA A 846 20.80 4.45 -15.15
C ALA A 846 21.77 5.25 -16.03
N GLU A 847 22.93 5.58 -15.46
CA GLU A 847 24.20 5.76 -16.17
C GLU A 847 24.82 4.37 -16.34
N GLY A 848 25.13 3.97 -17.59
CA GLY A 848 25.86 2.71 -17.88
C GLY A 848 25.02 1.45 -18.15
N LEU A 849 23.97 1.53 -18.96
CA LEU A 849 23.28 0.35 -19.49
C LEU A 849 24.16 -0.35 -20.53
N LYS A 850 24.40 -1.65 -20.40
CA LYS A 850 25.13 -2.41 -21.43
C LYS A 850 24.23 -2.58 -22.66
N PRO A 851 24.53 -1.93 -23.79
CA PRO A 851 23.70 -2.10 -24.98
C PRO A 851 23.83 -3.52 -25.54
N ASN A 852 22.74 -4.04 -26.12
CA ASN A 852 22.80 -5.20 -26.99
C ASN A 852 23.45 -4.84 -28.32
N VAL A 853 23.25 -3.58 -28.75
CA VAL A 853 23.82 -3.01 -29.96
C VAL A 853 24.06 -1.51 -29.76
N THR A 854 25.25 -1.06 -30.13
CA THR A 854 25.67 0.34 -30.11
C THR A 854 25.66 0.89 -31.53
N VAL A 855 25.00 2.02 -31.73
CA VAL A 855 24.93 2.73 -33.01
C VAL A 855 25.86 3.94 -32.95
N ALA A 856 26.77 4.07 -33.90
CA ALA A 856 27.69 5.21 -33.99
C ALA A 856 27.98 5.57 -35.46
N ALA A 857 27.60 6.79 -35.86
CA ALA A 857 27.79 7.24 -37.25
C ALA A 857 29.27 7.39 -37.65
N ASP A 858 30.16 7.56 -36.67
CA ASP A 858 31.61 7.66 -36.86
C ASP A 858 32.33 6.29 -36.90
N GLY A 859 31.56 5.20 -36.87
CA GLY A 859 32.09 3.82 -36.92
C GLY A 859 32.65 3.31 -35.59
N THR A 860 32.53 4.07 -34.50
CA THR A 860 33.00 3.66 -33.16
C THR A 860 32.01 2.77 -32.40
N GLY A 861 30.98 2.24 -33.08
CA GLY A 861 29.88 1.43 -32.54
C GLY A 861 29.74 0.09 -33.28
N ASP A 862 28.80 -0.74 -32.84
CA ASP A 862 28.56 -2.08 -33.42
C ASP A 862 27.89 -2.01 -34.80
N VAL A 863 27.06 -1.00 -35.05
CA VAL A 863 26.38 -0.72 -36.33
C VAL A 863 26.34 0.78 -36.65
N LEU A 864 26.07 1.14 -37.91
CA LEU A 864 26.10 2.52 -38.37
C LEU A 864 24.73 3.21 -38.29
N THR A 865 23.64 2.47 -38.48
CA THR A 865 22.26 3.02 -38.50
C THR A 865 21.35 2.45 -37.42
N VAL A 866 20.30 3.19 -37.08
CA VAL A 866 19.30 2.75 -36.10
C VAL A 866 18.44 1.63 -36.67
N ASN A 867 18.11 1.64 -37.96
CA ASN A 867 17.35 0.56 -38.60
C ASN A 867 18.08 -0.80 -38.57
N GLU A 868 19.41 -0.82 -38.74
CA GLU A 868 20.21 -2.04 -38.58
C GLU A 868 20.09 -2.61 -37.15
N ALA A 869 20.11 -1.74 -36.14
CA ALA A 869 19.88 -2.14 -34.75
C ALA A 869 18.45 -2.68 -34.52
N VAL A 870 17.43 -2.08 -35.14
CA VAL A 870 16.03 -2.54 -35.03
C VAL A 870 15.80 -3.90 -35.70
N ALA A 871 16.49 -4.18 -36.81
CA ALA A 871 16.41 -5.46 -37.50
C ALA A 871 16.86 -6.63 -36.59
N MET A 872 17.83 -6.37 -35.70
CA MET A 872 18.36 -7.35 -34.75
C MET A 872 17.41 -7.65 -33.57
N VAL A 873 16.32 -6.88 -33.41
CA VAL A 873 15.33 -7.10 -32.34
C VAL A 873 14.50 -8.38 -32.61
N PRO A 874 14.49 -9.37 -31.72
CA PRO A 874 13.72 -10.60 -31.92
C PRO A 874 12.20 -10.38 -31.81
N LYS A 875 11.42 -11.07 -32.65
CA LYS A 875 9.96 -10.95 -32.68
C LYS A 875 9.28 -11.55 -31.44
N LYS A 876 8.25 -10.85 -30.95
CA LYS A 876 7.45 -11.02 -29.73
C LYS A 876 8.31 -11.41 -28.54
N SER A 877 9.52 -10.86 -28.50
CA SER A 877 10.49 -11.11 -27.46
C SER A 877 9.93 -10.62 -26.14
N LEU A 878 9.80 -11.54 -25.19
CA LEU A 878 9.49 -11.19 -23.81
C LEU A 878 10.71 -10.62 -23.06
N LYS A 879 11.87 -10.54 -23.72
CA LYS A 879 13.11 -9.97 -23.18
C LYS A 879 13.38 -8.58 -23.75
N MET A 880 13.77 -7.66 -22.87
CA MET A 880 14.16 -6.30 -23.22
C MET A 880 15.40 -6.30 -24.13
N PHE A 881 15.28 -5.68 -25.29
CA PHE A 881 16.38 -5.47 -26.24
C PHE A 881 16.82 -4.00 -26.19
N VAL A 882 18.10 -3.73 -25.89
CA VAL A 882 18.62 -2.39 -25.61
C VAL A 882 19.50 -1.89 -26.76
N ILE A 883 19.10 -0.75 -27.32
CA ILE A 883 19.81 -0.03 -28.37
C ILE A 883 20.40 1.25 -27.76
N TYR A 884 21.72 1.45 -27.88
CA TYR A 884 22.39 2.70 -27.53
C TYR A 884 22.78 3.44 -28.80
N VAL A 885 22.44 4.72 -28.89
CA VAL A 885 22.76 5.57 -30.05
C VAL A 885 23.63 6.74 -29.60
N LYS A 886 24.89 6.77 -30.04
CA LYS A 886 25.84 7.84 -29.68
C LYS A 886 25.39 9.20 -30.22
N ALA A 887 25.97 10.27 -29.70
CA ALA A 887 25.77 11.63 -30.19
C ALA A 887 26.02 11.74 -31.70
N GLY A 888 25.09 12.35 -32.43
CA GLY A 888 25.10 12.46 -33.89
C GLY A 888 23.70 12.72 -34.46
N LYS A 889 23.65 13.15 -35.73
CA LYS A 889 22.40 13.28 -36.49
C LYS A 889 22.28 12.13 -37.49
N TYR A 890 21.24 11.31 -37.34
CA TYR A 890 20.96 10.11 -38.12
C TYR A 890 19.75 10.39 -39.02
N VAL A 891 19.94 10.42 -40.34
CA VAL A 891 18.86 10.75 -41.28
C VAL A 891 18.23 9.45 -41.81
N GLU A 892 17.16 8.99 -41.16
CA GLU A 892 16.45 7.75 -41.48
C GLU A 892 15.02 7.73 -40.87
N ASN A 893 14.12 6.92 -41.44
CA ASN A 893 12.80 6.64 -40.84
C ASN A 893 12.80 5.25 -40.21
N VAL A 894 12.33 5.13 -38.96
CA VAL A 894 12.41 3.90 -38.17
C VAL A 894 11.01 3.40 -37.80
N VAL A 895 10.70 2.14 -38.10
CA VAL A 895 9.41 1.51 -37.78
C VAL A 895 9.62 0.21 -37.01
N MET A 896 8.97 0.11 -35.84
CA MET A 896 8.92 -1.10 -35.03
C MET A 896 7.51 -1.68 -35.01
N ASP A 897 7.33 -2.79 -35.73
CA ASP A 897 6.05 -3.48 -35.92
C ASP A 897 5.47 -4.12 -34.64
N LYS A 898 4.23 -4.61 -34.69
CA LYS A 898 3.53 -5.28 -33.57
C LYS A 898 4.24 -6.52 -33.01
N GLY A 899 5.24 -7.04 -33.71
CA GLY A 899 6.13 -8.09 -33.24
C GLY A 899 7.33 -7.58 -32.44
N LYS A 900 7.60 -6.27 -32.36
CA LYS A 900 8.77 -5.74 -31.64
C LYS A 900 8.39 -5.42 -30.20
N TRP A 901 8.42 -6.43 -29.35
CA TRP A 901 8.05 -6.30 -27.93
C TRP A 901 9.28 -6.03 -27.06
N ASN A 902 9.11 -5.23 -26.01
CA ASN A 902 10.11 -4.95 -25.00
C ASN A 902 11.41 -4.40 -25.61
N VAL A 903 11.36 -3.17 -26.12
CA VAL A 903 12.52 -2.51 -26.73
C VAL A 903 12.84 -1.22 -25.98
N MET A 904 14.12 -1.02 -25.67
CA MET A 904 14.65 0.24 -25.16
C MET A 904 15.63 0.84 -26.15
N ILE A 905 15.47 2.13 -26.44
CA ILE A 905 16.43 2.92 -27.20
C ILE A 905 16.83 4.18 -26.40
N TYR A 906 18.13 4.47 -26.32
CA TYR A 906 18.62 5.66 -25.61
C TYR A 906 19.84 6.30 -26.27
N GLY A 907 20.05 7.60 -26.01
CA GLY A 907 21.17 8.36 -26.54
C GLY A 907 21.88 9.26 -25.51
N ASP A 908 22.78 10.12 -25.99
CA ASP A 908 23.68 10.94 -25.15
C ASP A 908 23.07 12.27 -24.69
N GLY A 909 21.79 12.49 -25.00
CA GLY A 909 21.04 13.70 -24.70
C GLY A 909 20.21 14.16 -25.90
N LYS A 910 19.03 14.70 -25.61
CA LYS A 910 18.09 15.16 -26.65
C LYS A 910 18.65 16.22 -27.60
N ASP A 911 19.62 17.02 -27.15
CA ASP A 911 20.27 18.04 -27.99
C ASP A 911 21.51 17.52 -28.74
N LYS A 912 21.83 16.23 -28.58
CA LYS A 912 23.06 15.61 -29.09
C LYS A 912 22.81 14.40 -30.00
N THR A 913 21.84 13.56 -29.65
CA THR A 913 21.46 12.38 -30.44
C THR A 913 20.11 12.63 -31.12
N ILE A 914 20.12 12.78 -32.44
CA ILE A 914 18.97 13.22 -33.24
C ILE A 914 18.71 12.21 -34.37
N ILE A 915 17.49 11.68 -34.48
CA ILE A 915 17.01 10.93 -35.66
C ILE A 915 16.12 11.85 -36.48
N ALA A 916 16.38 11.98 -37.78
CA ALA A 916 15.67 12.88 -38.67
C ALA A 916 15.09 12.15 -39.89
N GLY A 917 13.82 12.40 -40.22
CA GLY A 917 13.12 11.85 -41.39
C GLY A 917 12.39 12.95 -42.15
N GLY A 918 11.89 12.67 -43.35
CA GLY A 918 11.24 13.68 -44.20
C GLY A 918 9.96 13.21 -44.88
N LYS A 919 9.39 12.08 -44.43
CA LYS A 919 8.13 11.56 -44.99
C LYS A 919 6.98 12.49 -44.65
N ASN A 920 6.10 12.71 -45.62
CA ASN A 920 5.01 13.65 -45.50
C ASN A 920 3.86 13.31 -46.45
N PHE A 921 2.72 13.92 -46.16
CA PHE A 921 1.48 13.70 -46.89
C PHE A 921 1.52 14.20 -48.33
N ILE A 922 2.11 15.37 -48.58
CA ILE A 922 2.20 15.95 -49.93
C ILE A 922 2.98 15.05 -50.89
N ASP A 923 4.03 14.40 -50.42
CA ASP A 923 4.85 13.47 -51.20
C ASP A 923 4.24 12.06 -51.32
N GLY A 924 2.95 11.91 -50.96
CA GLY A 924 2.16 10.70 -51.22
C GLY A 924 2.13 9.68 -50.10
N THR A 925 2.64 9.99 -48.90
CA THR A 925 2.60 9.09 -47.74
C THR A 925 1.39 9.40 -46.84
N PRO A 926 0.45 8.47 -46.58
CA PRO A 926 -0.69 8.74 -45.69
C PRO A 926 -0.23 9.17 -44.30
N THR A 927 -0.98 10.06 -43.62
CA THR A 927 -0.53 10.73 -42.38
C THR A 927 -0.07 9.73 -41.34
N TYR A 928 -0.80 8.62 -41.18
CA TYR A 928 -0.44 7.52 -40.29
C TYR A 928 1.01 7.06 -40.53
N GLU A 929 1.43 6.89 -41.79
CA GLU A 929 2.75 6.37 -42.19
C GLU A 929 3.86 7.44 -42.31
N THR A 930 3.55 8.73 -42.12
CA THR A 930 4.54 9.83 -42.21
C THR A 930 5.52 9.90 -41.03
N ALA A 931 5.32 9.08 -40.01
CA ALA A 931 6.12 9.08 -38.79
C ALA A 931 7.61 8.80 -39.07
N THR A 932 8.48 9.74 -38.66
CA THR A 932 9.94 9.54 -38.67
C THR A 932 10.35 8.38 -37.75
N PHE A 933 9.69 8.23 -36.60
CA PHE A 933 9.85 7.06 -35.74
C PHE A 933 8.48 6.53 -35.26
N ALA A 934 8.17 5.26 -35.55
CA ALA A 934 6.90 4.63 -35.19
C ALA A 934 7.08 3.33 -34.40
N ILE A 935 6.24 3.11 -33.37
CA ILE A 935 6.20 1.87 -32.57
C ILE A 935 4.78 1.36 -32.36
N GLN A 936 4.55 0.08 -32.67
CA GLN A 936 3.26 -0.63 -32.53
C GLN A 936 3.31 -1.87 -31.61
N GLY A 937 4.50 -2.28 -31.15
CA GLY A 937 4.68 -3.46 -30.30
C GLY A 937 4.12 -3.30 -28.88
N LYS A 938 4.53 -4.13 -27.94
CA LYS A 938 4.15 -3.99 -26.52
C LYS A 938 5.39 -3.74 -25.67
N GLY A 939 5.38 -2.72 -24.83
CA GLY A 939 6.49 -2.41 -23.93
C GLY A 939 7.64 -1.66 -24.62
N PHE A 940 7.52 -0.35 -24.82
CA PHE A 940 8.55 0.47 -25.49
C PHE A 940 9.09 1.63 -24.64
N ILE A 941 10.43 1.77 -24.59
CA ILE A 941 11.12 2.81 -23.82
C ILE A 941 12.04 3.62 -24.74
N MET A 942 11.91 4.95 -24.70
CA MET A 942 12.89 5.86 -25.32
C MET A 942 13.42 6.88 -24.32
N LYS A 943 14.72 7.18 -24.42
CA LYS A 943 15.43 8.02 -23.45
C LYS A 943 16.49 8.92 -24.09
N ASP A 944 16.62 10.17 -23.61
CA ASP A 944 17.78 11.06 -23.88
C ASP A 944 18.06 11.29 -25.41
N MET A 945 17.03 11.46 -26.25
CA MET A 945 17.17 11.60 -27.72
C MET A 945 16.13 12.54 -28.33
N ALA A 946 16.40 13.09 -29.52
CA ALA A 946 15.42 13.83 -30.32
C ALA A 946 15.02 13.08 -31.60
N ILE A 947 13.74 13.16 -31.97
CA ILE A 947 13.22 12.72 -33.26
C ILE A 947 12.67 13.93 -33.99
N ILE A 948 13.09 14.15 -35.23
CA ILE A 948 12.72 15.32 -36.03
C ILE A 948 12.15 14.88 -37.38
N ASN A 949 11.00 15.42 -37.78
CA ASN A 949 10.58 15.38 -39.18
C ASN A 949 10.94 16.70 -39.86
N THR A 950 11.76 16.65 -40.90
CA THR A 950 12.32 17.80 -41.62
C THR A 950 11.55 18.12 -42.90
N ALA A 951 10.34 17.58 -43.08
CA ALA A 951 9.55 17.85 -44.27
C ALA A 951 9.06 19.30 -44.37
N GLY A 952 8.95 20.01 -43.24
CA GLY A 952 8.47 21.40 -43.22
C GLY A 952 6.95 21.51 -43.34
N ALA A 953 6.42 22.68 -42.96
CA ALA A 953 4.97 22.93 -42.92
C ALA A 953 4.32 22.93 -44.33
N GLU A 954 5.09 23.27 -45.37
CA GLU A 954 4.68 23.26 -46.77
C GLU A 954 4.37 21.85 -47.31
N LYS A 955 4.83 20.82 -46.60
CA LYS A 955 4.58 19.41 -46.91
C LYS A 955 3.38 18.82 -46.15
N HIS A 956 2.59 19.68 -45.51
CA HIS A 956 1.38 19.33 -44.74
C HIS A 956 1.66 18.31 -43.62
N GLN A 957 0.86 17.24 -43.49
CA GLN A 957 0.97 16.32 -42.37
C GLN A 957 2.29 15.54 -42.45
N ALA A 958 3.14 15.77 -41.46
CA ALA A 958 4.43 15.10 -41.31
C ALA A 958 4.65 14.79 -39.82
N VAL A 959 4.68 13.51 -39.47
CA VAL A 959 4.74 13.08 -38.08
C VAL A 959 6.20 12.85 -37.66
N ALA A 960 6.63 13.42 -36.55
CA ALA A 960 7.96 13.15 -35.98
C ALA A 960 7.97 11.80 -35.24
N PHE A 961 6.97 11.52 -34.40
CA PHE A 961 6.91 10.30 -33.61
C PHE A 961 5.47 9.78 -33.44
N ARG A 962 5.29 8.45 -33.58
CA ARG A 962 3.98 7.78 -33.44
C ARG A 962 4.07 6.56 -32.52
N SER A 963 3.19 6.48 -31.52
CA SER A 963 3.10 5.33 -30.61
C SER A 963 1.71 4.72 -30.56
N GLY A 964 1.57 3.51 -31.09
CA GLY A 964 0.42 2.62 -30.88
C GLY A 964 0.69 1.53 -29.85
N SER A 965 1.85 1.54 -29.19
CA SER A 965 2.29 0.49 -28.30
C SER A 965 1.62 0.57 -26.94
N ASP A 966 0.80 -0.45 -26.63
CA ASP A 966 0.34 -0.68 -25.26
C ASP A 966 1.58 -0.76 -24.37
N PHE A 967 1.51 -0.07 -23.25
CA PHE A 967 2.64 0.06 -22.35
C PHE A 967 3.85 0.79 -23.04
N SER A 968 3.82 2.14 -23.17
CA SER A 968 4.95 3.01 -23.67
C SER A 968 5.42 4.20 -22.77
N VAL A 969 6.72 4.60 -22.85
CA VAL A 969 7.42 5.53 -21.93
C VAL A 969 8.54 6.28 -22.65
N TYR A 970 8.58 7.59 -22.39
CA TYR A 970 9.52 8.54 -22.98
C TYR A 970 10.12 9.39 -21.86
N TYR A 971 11.45 9.49 -21.78
CA TYR A 971 12.13 10.22 -20.70
C TYR A 971 13.27 11.08 -21.24
N GLN A 972 13.20 12.39 -20.99
CA GLN A 972 14.15 13.38 -21.53
C GLN A 972 14.29 13.33 -23.07
N CYS A 973 13.20 13.07 -23.78
CA CYS A 973 13.16 13.07 -25.25
C CYS A 973 12.69 14.42 -25.81
N SER A 974 13.00 14.71 -27.08
CA SER A 974 12.41 15.80 -27.86
C SER A 974 11.77 15.26 -29.14
N PHE A 975 10.66 15.84 -29.57
CA PHE A 975 9.96 15.47 -30.80
C PHE A 975 9.60 16.74 -31.56
N ASP A 976 10.12 16.89 -32.77
CA ASP A 976 9.96 18.13 -33.53
C ASP A 976 9.50 17.85 -34.97
N GLY A 977 8.44 18.53 -35.40
CA GLY A 977 7.94 18.49 -36.78
C GLY A 977 8.09 19.82 -37.52
N ASN A 978 8.66 20.85 -36.87
CA ASN A 978 8.85 22.19 -37.42
C ASN A 978 10.35 22.43 -37.60
N TYR A 979 10.87 22.05 -38.76
CA TYR A 979 12.15 22.55 -39.23
C TYR A 979 12.02 23.19 -40.59
#